data_AF-A0A068N151-F1
#
_entry.id   AF-A0A068N151-F1
#
_cell.length_a   1.000
_cell.length_b   1.000
_cell.length_c   1.000
_cell.angle_alpha   90.00
_cell.angle_beta   90.00
_cell.angle_gamma   90.00
#
_symmetry.space_group_name_H-M   'P 1'
#
loop_
_entity.id
_entity.type
_entity.pdbx_description
1 polymer ?
#
loop_
_entity_poly.entity_id
_entity_poly.type
_entity_poly.pdbx_seq_one_letter_code
_entity_poly.pdbx_strand_id
1 'polypeptide(L)'
;MEGGKPIVIANAEGMRTTPSVVGFNKEGELVVGQMGRRQAVLNPQNTFYGVKRFMGRRYADLTPESKRVAYTIRRDDRDNIKVRCPRLKKDFAPEEISAMILRKLAEEASRYLGEKVTGAVITVPAYFNDSQRQATRDAGKIAGLEVLRIINEPTAASLAYGLDQGRMQKILVFDLGGGTFDVSVLEVGDGIFEVKATSGDTQLGGNDFDRRIVDWLAEKFLEAEKVDLRQDRQALQRLTEAAEKAKIELSGVSTTEINLPFITATEDGPKHLETQLSRSEFEDLCGDLVTRLQRPIKRVLKDAGLSPVQIDEVVLVGGGTRMPMVKGLVRSFIDREPNENVNPDEVVAIGAAIQAGILDGEVKDILLLDVTPLSFGLETIGGVMKKLLPRNTTIPVRKSDIFSTGENNQTVVEIHVLQGEREMASDNISLGRFKLSGIPPAPRGVPQVQVSFDIDANGILQVTARDKTTGREQSITVQGASILSEGEVNRMIQEAETFAAQDRERRERIEKRNSAKALTDQAQRRLKEITLDFGSAFTVSYRRQVDALCSEILDSLEKDDERRLDRAQADLQDVLYELNREVRLQYGDKEEGFFEAIKKTFTGDFDDDDDYYSRRPAPRDDYRGGNDFGRYDDYNYNAKRPEAPLPRAGRGPSLSKDYRSTTYADWDQSRVTRQRPYQGDSLGGTYDDRRSAPREDYSRGDRQNDYDYRGTAPSRSGRGGNGRYEERPAKSGRNAPLQNGWDDDDDDWF
;
A
#
# COMPACT_ATOMS: atom_id res chain seq x y z
N MET A 1 -11.55 -15.58 -0.13
CA MET A 1 -10.56 -16.07 -1.12
C MET A 1 -11.32 -16.52 -2.38
N GLU A 2 -10.67 -17.02 -3.43
CA GLU A 2 -11.38 -17.60 -4.59
C GLU A 2 -11.11 -19.10 -4.69
N GLY A 3 -12.16 -19.93 -4.58
CA GLY A 3 -12.03 -21.39 -4.59
C GLY A 3 -11.09 -21.95 -3.50
N GLY A 4 -10.92 -21.23 -2.39
CA GLY A 4 -9.94 -21.54 -1.34
C GLY A 4 -8.49 -21.13 -1.66
N LYS A 5 -8.24 -20.34 -2.71
CA LYS A 5 -6.91 -19.87 -3.12
C LYS A 5 -6.80 -18.34 -3.10
N PRO A 6 -5.60 -17.80 -2.80
CA PRO A 6 -5.33 -16.37 -2.90
C PRO A 6 -5.13 -15.97 -4.36
N ILE A 7 -5.73 -14.84 -4.78
CA ILE A 7 -5.58 -14.27 -6.11
C ILE A 7 -5.12 -12.80 -5.98
N VAL A 8 -4.09 -12.42 -6.73
CA VAL A 8 -3.66 -11.03 -6.84
C VAL A 8 -4.44 -10.36 -7.97
N ILE A 9 -5.21 -9.35 -7.59
CA ILE A 9 -6.08 -8.54 -8.46
C ILE A 9 -5.22 -7.59 -9.31
N ALA A 10 -5.55 -7.47 -10.60
CA ALA A 10 -4.92 -6.48 -11.48
C ALA A 10 -5.57 -5.10 -11.29
N ASN A 11 -4.77 -4.04 -11.30
CA ASN A 11 -5.25 -2.67 -11.17
C ASN A 11 -5.95 -2.16 -12.44
N ALA A 12 -6.53 -0.96 -12.39
CA ALA A 12 -7.23 -0.34 -13.50
C ALA A 12 -6.34 -0.10 -14.75
N GLU A 13 -5.02 -0.17 -14.59
CA GLU A 13 -4.03 -0.05 -15.67
C GLU A 13 -3.53 -1.42 -16.19
N GLY A 14 -4.15 -2.53 -15.76
CA GLY A 14 -3.82 -3.91 -16.18
C GLY A 14 -2.59 -4.52 -15.50
N MET A 15 -2.00 -3.84 -14.52
CA MET A 15 -0.79 -4.27 -13.82
C MET A 15 -1.12 -4.96 -12.49
N ARG A 16 -0.38 -6.02 -12.16
CA ARG A 16 -0.51 -6.75 -10.87
C ARG A 16 0.10 -6.01 -9.67
N THR A 17 0.73 -4.85 -9.91
CA THR A 17 1.26 -3.95 -8.88
C THR A 17 0.95 -2.48 -9.21
N THR A 18 0.56 -1.72 -8.19
CA THR A 18 0.31 -0.27 -8.29
C THR A 18 1.49 0.50 -7.68
N PRO A 19 2.17 1.40 -8.42
CA PRO A 19 3.26 2.19 -7.85
C PRO A 19 2.83 3.00 -6.62
N SER A 20 3.63 2.98 -5.55
CA SER A 20 3.40 3.76 -4.32
C SER A 20 3.74 5.25 -4.52
N VAL A 21 3.06 5.88 -5.49
CA VAL A 21 3.24 7.26 -5.93
C VAL A 21 1.89 7.95 -5.94
N VAL A 22 1.82 9.14 -5.33
CA VAL A 22 0.64 10.01 -5.24
C VAL A 22 1.03 11.38 -5.77
N GLY A 23 0.17 12.07 -6.49
CA GLY A 23 0.39 13.47 -6.78
C GLY A 23 -0.85 14.23 -7.20
N PHE A 24 -0.71 15.55 -7.31
CA PHE A 24 -1.80 16.46 -7.62
C PHE A 24 -1.51 17.21 -8.93
N ASN A 25 -2.37 17.03 -9.94
CA ASN A 25 -2.18 17.55 -11.31
C ASN A 25 -2.31 19.09 -11.38
N LYS A 26 -2.45 19.68 -12.57
CA LYS A 26 -2.52 21.15 -12.70
C LYS A 26 -3.81 21.73 -12.12
N GLU A 27 -4.88 20.95 -12.19
CA GLU A 27 -6.27 21.19 -11.85
C GLU A 27 -6.57 20.89 -10.35
N GLY A 28 -5.57 20.36 -9.64
CA GLY A 28 -5.61 20.01 -8.22
C GLY A 28 -6.09 18.59 -7.92
N GLU A 29 -6.30 17.78 -8.94
CA GLU A 29 -6.92 16.44 -8.83
C GLU A 29 -5.91 15.40 -8.38
N LEU A 30 -6.37 14.46 -7.56
CA LEU A 30 -5.59 13.34 -7.06
C LEU A 30 -5.32 12.32 -8.18
N VAL A 31 -4.05 12.01 -8.43
CA VAL A 31 -3.62 10.87 -9.26
C VAL A 31 -2.67 9.97 -8.48
N VAL A 32 -2.89 8.66 -8.57
CA VAL A 32 -2.19 7.64 -7.79
C VAL A 32 -1.73 6.51 -8.71
N GLY A 33 -0.63 5.82 -8.38
CA GLY A 33 -0.12 4.72 -9.19
C GLY A 33 0.60 5.21 -10.45
N GLN A 34 0.30 4.58 -11.59
CA GLN A 34 0.98 4.87 -12.86
C GLN A 34 0.77 6.31 -13.33
N MET A 35 -0.39 6.91 -13.10
CA MET A 35 -0.63 8.33 -13.42
C MET A 35 0.19 9.27 -12.53
N GLY A 36 0.34 8.94 -11.25
CA GLY A 36 1.25 9.65 -10.33
C GLY A 36 2.69 9.57 -10.78
N ARG A 37 3.19 8.37 -11.13
CA ARG A 37 4.55 8.15 -11.64
C ARG A 37 4.82 8.94 -12.93
N ARG A 38 3.91 8.88 -13.92
CA ARG A 38 4.06 9.57 -15.22
C ARG A 38 4.20 11.09 -15.12
N GLN A 39 3.63 11.74 -14.10
CA GLN A 39 3.78 13.18 -13.93
C GLN A 39 5.01 13.61 -13.11
N ALA A 40 5.73 12.69 -12.48
CA ALA A 40 6.79 13.01 -11.51
C ALA A 40 7.85 13.95 -12.10
N VAL A 41 8.35 13.68 -13.30
CA VAL A 41 9.31 14.54 -14.04
C VAL A 41 8.82 15.99 -14.20
N LEU A 42 7.55 16.19 -14.55
CA LEU A 42 6.99 17.52 -14.87
C LEU A 42 6.37 18.22 -13.65
N ASN A 43 6.16 17.50 -12.55
CA ASN A 43 5.47 17.98 -11.36
C ASN A 43 6.12 17.45 -10.05
N PRO A 44 7.47 17.46 -9.90
CA PRO A 44 8.15 16.79 -8.79
C PRO A 44 7.79 17.36 -7.42
N GLN A 45 7.37 18.63 -7.37
CA GLN A 45 7.02 19.32 -6.13
C GLN A 45 5.64 18.95 -5.57
N ASN A 46 4.78 18.33 -6.39
CA ASN A 46 3.42 17.89 -6.02
C ASN A 46 3.22 16.39 -6.27
N THR A 47 4.33 15.63 -6.40
CA THR A 47 4.33 14.18 -6.60
C THR A 47 5.22 13.55 -5.53
N PHE A 48 4.64 12.61 -4.79
CA PHE A 48 5.17 12.07 -3.54
C PHE A 48 5.34 10.56 -3.67
N TYR A 49 6.50 10.05 -3.30
CA TYR A 49 6.92 8.67 -3.47
C TYR A 49 7.85 8.26 -2.33
N GLY A 50 7.98 6.96 -2.06
CA GLY A 50 8.83 6.45 -0.97
C GLY A 50 8.32 6.77 0.45
N VAL A 51 7.08 7.24 0.58
CA VAL A 51 6.51 7.79 1.83
C VAL A 51 6.52 6.79 3.01
N LYS A 52 6.53 5.48 2.73
CA LYS A 52 6.76 4.40 3.71
C LYS A 52 8.01 4.62 4.59
N ARG A 53 9.05 5.33 4.10
CA ARG A 53 10.24 5.68 4.90
C ARG A 53 9.99 6.75 5.98
N PHE A 54 8.92 7.55 5.88
CA PHE A 54 8.57 8.65 6.79
C PHE A 54 7.44 8.34 7.77
N MET A 55 6.62 7.32 7.48
CA MET A 55 5.55 6.82 8.37
C MET A 55 6.05 6.66 9.79
N GLY A 56 5.34 7.20 10.78
CA GLY A 56 5.64 6.98 12.20
C GLY A 56 7.01 7.45 12.71
N ARG A 57 7.74 8.30 11.96
CA ARG A 57 9.01 8.93 12.36
C ARG A 57 8.85 10.43 12.69
N ARG A 58 9.76 10.97 13.50
CA ARG A 58 9.92 12.41 13.73
C ARG A 58 10.87 13.05 12.70
N TYR A 59 10.80 14.37 12.55
CA TYR A 59 11.66 15.10 11.61
C TYR A 59 13.13 15.17 12.08
N ALA A 60 13.38 15.10 13.39
CA ALA A 60 14.72 14.93 13.96
C ALA A 60 15.37 13.60 13.55
N ASP A 61 14.60 12.51 13.45
CA ASP A 61 15.10 11.15 13.15
C ASP A 61 15.64 11.00 11.70
N LEU A 62 15.39 11.98 10.83
CA LEU A 62 15.76 11.94 9.42
C LEU A 62 17.18 12.46 9.18
N THR A 63 18.04 11.60 8.63
CA THR A 63 19.36 11.98 8.10
C THR A 63 19.25 13.03 6.97
N PRO A 64 20.32 13.81 6.68
CA PRO A 64 20.38 14.65 5.49
C PRO A 64 20.11 13.84 4.20
N GLU A 65 20.57 12.59 4.18
CA GLU A 65 20.43 11.65 3.06
C GLU A 65 18.96 11.32 2.80
N SER A 66 18.21 10.99 3.86
CA SER A 66 16.78 10.68 3.82
C SER A 66 15.90 11.93 3.58
N LYS A 67 16.48 13.14 3.64
CA LYS A 67 15.83 14.41 3.28
C LYS A 67 16.03 14.81 1.80
N ARG A 68 16.91 14.14 1.03
CA ARG A 68 17.11 14.41 -0.41
C ARG A 68 16.01 13.73 -1.25
N VAL A 69 14.87 14.40 -1.43
CA VAL A 69 13.76 14.01 -2.32
C VAL A 69 13.35 15.18 -3.22
N ALA A 70 12.65 14.92 -4.33
CA ALA A 70 12.31 15.96 -5.32
C ALA A 70 11.22 16.96 -4.85
N TYR A 71 10.44 16.59 -3.82
CA TYR A 71 9.44 17.42 -3.16
C TYR A 71 9.96 18.07 -1.86
N THR A 72 9.12 18.85 -1.16
CA THR A 72 9.53 19.53 0.09
C THR A 72 8.95 18.83 1.32
N ILE A 73 9.82 18.21 2.12
CA ILE A 73 9.52 17.73 3.48
C ILE A 73 9.65 18.90 4.48
N ARG A 74 8.83 18.89 5.52
CA ARG A 74 8.79 19.90 6.59
C ARG A 74 8.63 19.25 7.97
N ARG A 75 8.83 20.08 8.99
CA ARG A 75 8.55 19.84 10.40
C ARG A 75 7.31 20.65 10.81
N ASP A 76 6.47 20.11 11.69
CA ASP A 76 5.46 20.89 12.44
C ASP A 76 5.92 21.22 13.88
N ASP A 77 5.06 21.91 14.63
CA ASP A 77 5.35 22.38 16.00
C ASP A 77 5.65 21.23 17.00
N ARG A 78 5.27 19.98 16.68
CA ARG A 78 5.47 18.77 17.50
C ARG A 78 6.68 17.92 17.07
N ASP A 79 7.48 18.42 16.13
CA ASP A 79 8.54 17.70 15.40
C ASP A 79 8.04 16.58 14.47
N ASN A 80 6.77 16.59 14.08
CA ASN A 80 6.24 15.59 13.16
C ASN A 80 6.68 15.90 11.73
N ILE A 81 6.81 14.86 10.90
CA ILE A 81 7.06 15.01 9.46
C ILE A 81 5.79 15.47 8.75
N LYS A 82 5.91 16.46 7.87
CA LYS A 82 4.85 16.87 6.92
C LYS A 82 5.41 16.98 5.50
N VAL A 83 4.56 16.73 4.50
CA VAL A 83 4.86 16.79 3.07
C VAL A 83 4.11 17.97 2.47
N ARG A 84 4.84 18.99 1.98
CA ARG A 84 4.22 20.19 1.39
C ARG A 84 3.68 19.89 0.00
N CYS A 85 2.40 20.20 -0.23
CA CYS A 85 1.78 20.25 -1.56
C CYS A 85 1.53 21.72 -1.98
N PRO A 86 2.43 22.34 -2.77
CA PRO A 86 2.21 23.69 -3.31
C PRO A 86 0.89 23.87 -4.05
N ARG A 87 0.44 22.88 -4.82
CA ARG A 87 -0.80 22.89 -5.65
C ARG A 87 -2.04 23.18 -4.80
N LEU A 88 -2.24 22.39 -3.76
CA LEU A 88 -3.39 22.51 -2.84
C LEU A 88 -3.14 23.49 -1.70
N LYS A 89 -1.92 24.05 -1.62
CA LYS A 89 -1.44 24.90 -0.52
C LYS A 89 -1.50 24.24 0.87
N LYS A 90 -1.70 22.92 0.94
CA LYS A 90 -1.78 22.08 2.15
C LYS A 90 -0.42 21.41 2.46
N ASP A 91 -0.20 21.09 3.74
CA ASP A 91 0.86 20.20 4.20
C ASP A 91 0.18 18.90 4.68
N PHE A 92 0.58 17.76 4.14
CA PHE A 92 0.01 16.44 4.44
C PHE A 92 0.89 15.68 5.44
N ALA A 93 0.31 14.81 6.26
CA ALA A 93 1.04 13.79 7.00
C ALA A 93 1.41 12.60 6.07
N PRO A 94 2.51 11.86 6.33
CA PRO A 94 2.85 10.62 5.61
C PRO A 94 1.68 9.61 5.56
N GLU A 95 0.89 9.57 6.63
CA GLU A 95 -0.27 8.70 6.81
C GLU A 95 -1.40 9.05 5.84
N GLU A 96 -1.65 10.34 5.58
CA GLU A 96 -2.66 10.80 4.60
C GLU A 96 -2.30 10.41 3.17
N ILE A 97 -1.02 10.56 2.80
CA ILE A 97 -0.54 10.17 1.47
C ILE A 97 -0.60 8.64 1.30
N SER A 98 -0.28 7.89 2.35
CA SER A 98 -0.39 6.42 2.35
C SER A 98 -1.84 5.96 2.27
N ALA A 99 -2.77 6.67 2.93
CA ALA A 99 -4.20 6.40 2.86
C ALA A 99 -4.77 6.57 1.44
N MET A 100 -4.26 7.53 0.65
CA MET A 100 -4.65 7.69 -0.77
C MET A 100 -4.23 6.49 -1.64
N ILE A 101 -3.10 5.85 -1.32
CA ILE A 101 -2.65 4.62 -2.00
C ILE A 101 -3.55 3.44 -1.60
N LEU A 102 -3.75 3.24 -0.28
CA LEU A 102 -4.62 2.19 0.25
C LEU A 102 -6.06 2.30 -0.28
N ARG A 103 -6.57 3.52 -0.49
CA ARG A 103 -7.89 3.74 -1.07
C ARG A 103 -7.98 3.35 -2.55
N LYS A 104 -7.01 3.70 -3.41
CA LYS A 104 -6.99 3.20 -4.80
C LYS A 104 -6.99 1.67 -4.84
N LEU A 105 -6.19 1.02 -3.99
CA LEU A 105 -6.16 -0.45 -3.89
C LEU A 105 -7.51 -1.03 -3.45
N ALA A 106 -8.17 -0.42 -2.46
CA ALA A 106 -9.51 -0.83 -2.01
C ALA A 106 -10.60 -0.59 -3.06
N GLU A 107 -10.56 0.52 -3.81
CA GLU A 107 -11.46 0.80 -4.92
C GLU A 107 -11.26 -0.18 -6.10
N GLU A 108 -10.02 -0.61 -6.35
CA GLU A 108 -9.69 -1.57 -7.39
C GLU A 108 -10.14 -2.99 -7.01
N ALA A 109 -9.89 -3.41 -5.77
CA ALA A 109 -10.44 -4.66 -5.23
C ALA A 109 -11.98 -4.65 -5.21
N SER A 110 -12.61 -3.53 -4.81
CA SER A 110 -14.08 -3.40 -4.81
C SER A 110 -14.67 -3.49 -6.22
N ARG A 111 -13.99 -2.93 -7.23
CA ARG A 111 -14.44 -3.03 -8.63
C ARG A 111 -14.35 -4.46 -9.16
N TYR A 112 -13.29 -5.18 -8.79
CA TYR A 112 -13.08 -6.58 -9.19
C TYR A 112 -14.11 -7.52 -8.54
N LEU A 113 -14.39 -7.34 -7.24
CA LEU A 113 -15.35 -8.16 -6.49
C LEU A 113 -16.82 -7.78 -6.74
N GLY A 114 -17.09 -6.59 -7.29
CA GLY A 114 -18.45 -6.07 -7.51
C GLY A 114 -19.13 -5.51 -6.24
N GLU A 115 -18.48 -5.60 -5.08
CA GLU A 115 -18.96 -5.12 -3.78
C GLU A 115 -17.94 -4.24 -3.06
N LYS A 116 -18.35 -3.55 -1.98
CA LYS A 116 -17.47 -2.61 -1.26
C LYS A 116 -16.56 -3.35 -0.27
N VAL A 117 -15.25 -3.31 -0.50
CA VAL A 117 -14.24 -3.71 0.50
C VAL A 117 -14.26 -2.73 1.67
N THR A 118 -14.40 -3.26 2.90
CA THR A 118 -14.46 -2.49 4.15
C THR A 118 -13.34 -2.80 5.13
N GLY A 119 -12.71 -3.98 5.04
CA GLY A 119 -11.63 -4.42 5.93
C GLY A 119 -10.40 -4.89 5.16
N ALA A 120 -9.23 -4.86 5.80
CA ALA A 120 -7.96 -5.28 5.21
C ALA A 120 -6.97 -5.83 6.24
N VAL A 121 -6.14 -6.78 5.80
CA VAL A 121 -4.84 -7.09 6.41
C VAL A 121 -3.78 -6.27 5.67
N ILE A 122 -2.95 -5.52 6.40
CA ILE A 122 -1.93 -4.63 5.82
C ILE A 122 -0.54 -5.07 6.28
N THR A 123 0.44 -5.07 5.36
CA THR A 123 1.80 -5.54 5.64
C THR A 123 2.73 -4.42 6.10
N VAL A 124 3.70 -4.77 6.95
CA VAL A 124 4.78 -3.87 7.41
C VAL A 124 6.13 -4.59 7.47
N PRO A 125 7.26 -3.88 7.33
CA PRO A 125 8.58 -4.43 7.60
C PRO A 125 8.62 -5.09 8.98
N ALA A 126 9.27 -6.25 9.11
CA ALA A 126 9.35 -6.94 10.40
C ALA A 126 10.05 -6.04 11.44
N TYR A 127 11.04 -5.28 11.02
CA TYR A 127 11.78 -4.34 11.87
C TYR A 127 11.09 -2.96 12.07
N PHE A 128 9.82 -2.79 11.69
CA PHE A 128 9.04 -1.61 12.08
C PHE A 128 8.75 -1.60 13.58
N ASN A 129 8.97 -0.44 14.20
CA ASN A 129 8.61 -0.19 15.59
C ASN A 129 7.10 0.05 15.77
N ASP A 130 6.67 0.28 17.00
CA ASP A 130 5.26 0.46 17.35
C ASP A 130 4.62 1.75 16.77
N SER A 131 5.35 2.89 16.74
CA SER A 131 4.82 4.12 16.12
C SER A 131 4.64 4.01 14.61
N GLN A 132 5.50 3.25 13.92
CA GLN A 132 5.39 2.95 12.50
C GLN A 132 4.24 1.98 12.19
N ARG A 133 3.99 1.01 13.08
CA ARG A 133 2.83 0.09 13.01
C ARG A 133 1.53 0.85 13.22
N GLN A 134 1.45 1.72 14.23
CA GLN A 134 0.25 2.53 14.47
C GLN A 134 -0.01 3.52 13.33
N ALA A 135 1.01 4.22 12.82
CA ALA A 135 0.86 5.09 11.65
C ALA A 135 0.32 4.34 10.41
N THR A 136 0.68 3.07 10.24
CA THR A 136 0.15 2.21 9.16
C THR A 136 -1.31 1.83 9.40
N ARG A 137 -1.73 1.55 10.65
CA ARG A 137 -3.14 1.36 11.02
C ARG A 137 -3.96 2.63 10.80
N ASP A 138 -3.43 3.78 11.19
CA ASP A 138 -4.07 5.09 11.02
C ASP A 138 -4.27 5.43 9.53
N ALA A 139 -3.28 5.13 8.67
CA ALA A 139 -3.43 5.28 7.22
C ALA A 139 -4.54 4.37 6.63
N GLY A 140 -4.69 3.14 7.12
CA GLY A 140 -5.82 2.28 6.76
C GLY A 140 -7.16 2.87 7.19
N LYS A 141 -7.24 3.38 8.43
CA LYS A 141 -8.44 4.05 8.96
C LYS A 141 -8.81 5.31 8.14
N ILE A 142 -7.83 6.12 7.74
CA ILE A 142 -8.01 7.30 6.86
C ILE A 142 -8.35 6.89 5.41
N ALA A 143 -7.97 5.69 4.97
CA ALA A 143 -8.41 5.14 3.68
C ALA A 143 -9.88 4.73 3.69
N GLY A 144 -10.48 4.52 4.88
CA GLY A 144 -11.84 4.00 5.07
C GLY A 144 -11.90 2.49 5.32
N LEU A 145 -10.80 1.88 5.77
CA LEU A 145 -10.64 0.45 5.99
C LEU A 145 -10.52 0.10 7.49
N GLU A 146 -11.19 -0.97 7.89
CA GLU A 146 -10.94 -1.66 9.16
C GLU A 146 -9.65 -2.49 9.05
N VAL A 147 -8.63 -2.14 9.83
CA VAL A 147 -7.31 -2.81 9.77
C VAL A 147 -7.30 -4.02 10.69
N LEU A 148 -7.92 -5.10 10.21
CA LEU A 148 -8.13 -6.39 10.90
C LEU A 148 -6.83 -6.91 11.53
N ARG A 149 -5.72 -6.84 10.79
CA ARG A 149 -4.39 -7.23 11.28
C ARG A 149 -3.29 -6.46 10.55
N ILE A 150 -2.22 -6.17 11.29
CA ILE A 150 -0.92 -5.80 10.71
C ILE A 150 -0.06 -7.05 10.75
N ILE A 151 0.50 -7.46 9.61
CA ILE A 151 1.38 -8.63 9.47
C ILE A 151 2.78 -8.21 9.02
N ASN A 152 3.80 -8.89 9.51
CA ASN A 152 5.19 -8.68 9.09
C ASN A 152 5.38 -9.18 7.64
N GLU A 153 6.04 -8.42 6.79
CA GLU A 153 6.25 -8.71 5.36
C GLU A 153 6.91 -10.09 5.11
N PRO A 154 8.00 -10.49 5.80
CA PRO A 154 8.55 -11.84 5.67
C PRO A 154 7.66 -12.94 6.29
N THR A 155 6.82 -12.63 7.28
CA THR A 155 5.82 -13.57 7.84
C THR A 155 4.66 -13.79 6.87
N ALA A 156 4.22 -12.76 6.15
CA ALA A 156 3.27 -12.93 5.06
C ALA A 156 3.90 -13.78 3.94
N ALA A 157 5.16 -13.50 3.57
CA ALA A 157 5.84 -14.28 2.55
C ALA A 157 6.02 -15.76 2.92
N SER A 158 6.24 -16.08 4.21
CA SER A 158 6.32 -17.47 4.66
C SER A 158 4.97 -18.20 4.58
N LEU A 159 3.84 -17.54 4.91
CA LEU A 159 2.49 -18.11 4.72
C LEU A 159 2.24 -18.50 3.26
N ALA A 160 2.63 -17.65 2.31
CA ALA A 160 2.48 -17.90 0.87
C ALA A 160 3.39 -19.03 0.35
N TYR A 161 4.57 -19.22 0.94
CA TYR A 161 5.48 -20.33 0.60
C TYR A 161 5.08 -21.66 1.25
N GLY A 162 4.67 -21.62 2.53
CA GLY A 162 4.53 -22.79 3.39
C GLY A 162 3.16 -23.47 3.36
N LEU A 163 2.16 -22.87 2.72
CA LEU A 163 0.77 -23.38 2.70
C LEU A 163 0.66 -24.84 2.19
N ASP A 164 1.48 -25.20 1.19
CA ASP A 164 1.52 -26.55 0.60
C ASP A 164 2.62 -27.46 1.22
N GLN A 165 3.34 -27.02 2.26
CA GLN A 165 4.53 -27.72 2.80
C GLN A 165 4.18 -28.69 3.95
N GLY A 166 3.90 -29.95 3.60
CA GLY A 166 3.69 -31.06 4.55
C GLY A 166 4.97 -31.64 5.19
N ARG A 167 5.94 -30.78 5.53
CA ARG A 167 7.15 -31.15 6.30
C ARG A 167 7.78 -29.89 6.91
N MET A 168 8.19 -29.99 8.18
CA MET A 168 9.05 -29.00 8.84
C MET A 168 10.36 -28.73 8.09
N GLN A 169 10.58 -27.46 7.74
CA GLN A 169 11.76 -26.90 7.08
C GLN A 169 12.16 -25.59 7.75
N LYS A 170 13.47 -25.29 7.76
CA LYS A 170 14.01 -23.98 8.19
C LYS A 170 14.27 -23.11 6.98
N ILE A 171 13.45 -22.07 6.84
CA ILE A 171 13.54 -21.12 5.72
C ILE A 171 14.20 -19.82 6.17
N LEU A 172 15.01 -19.24 5.29
CA LEU A 172 15.45 -17.86 5.41
C LEU A 172 14.67 -17.02 4.38
N VAL A 173 13.84 -16.09 4.86
CA VAL A 173 13.15 -15.12 4.01
C VAL A 173 14.00 -13.87 3.94
N PHE A 174 14.32 -13.43 2.72
CA PHE A 174 15.18 -12.27 2.43
C PHE A 174 14.35 -11.26 1.61
N ASP A 175 13.89 -10.19 2.25
CA ASP A 175 13.09 -9.13 1.63
C ASP A 175 13.94 -7.88 1.38
N LEU A 176 14.20 -7.58 0.09
CA LEU A 176 14.87 -6.36 -0.33
C LEU A 176 13.95 -5.56 -1.28
N GLY A 177 12.96 -4.91 -0.71
CA GLY A 177 12.13 -3.93 -1.40
C GLY A 177 12.88 -2.63 -1.76
N GLY A 178 12.19 -1.67 -2.38
CA GLY A 178 12.75 -0.33 -2.65
C GLY A 178 13.04 0.48 -1.37
N GLY A 179 12.22 0.28 -0.34
CA GLY A 179 12.20 1.11 0.87
C GLY A 179 13.02 0.59 2.05
N THR A 180 13.08 -0.73 2.25
CA THR A 180 13.55 -1.41 3.46
C THR A 180 14.19 -2.76 3.12
N PHE A 181 15.04 -3.26 4.02
CA PHE A 181 15.61 -4.59 3.99
C PHE A 181 15.23 -5.33 5.28
N ASP A 182 14.61 -6.49 5.15
CA ASP A 182 14.24 -7.35 6.27
C ASP A 182 14.70 -8.79 5.97
N VAL A 183 15.21 -9.48 6.98
CA VAL A 183 15.61 -10.88 6.88
C VAL A 183 15.14 -11.63 8.12
N SER A 184 14.44 -12.74 7.90
CA SER A 184 13.86 -13.55 8.97
C SER A 184 14.17 -15.02 8.76
N VAL A 185 14.44 -15.73 9.85
CA VAL A 185 14.54 -17.20 9.84
C VAL A 185 13.29 -17.75 10.50
N LEU A 186 12.61 -18.66 9.81
CA LEU A 186 11.38 -19.31 10.27
C LEU A 186 11.52 -20.83 10.19
N GLU A 187 10.78 -21.52 11.05
CA GLU A 187 10.48 -22.95 10.89
C GLU A 187 9.03 -23.06 10.42
N VAL A 188 8.81 -23.71 9.28
CA VAL A 188 7.51 -23.82 8.62
C VAL A 188 7.22 -25.28 8.25
N GLY A 189 5.97 -25.71 8.42
CA GLY A 189 5.51 -27.04 8.01
C GLY A 189 4.32 -27.51 8.83
N ASP A 190 3.53 -28.44 8.28
CA ASP A 190 2.39 -29.07 8.94
C ASP A 190 1.39 -28.06 9.57
N GLY A 191 1.20 -26.91 8.90
CA GLY A 191 0.35 -25.80 9.35
C GLY A 191 0.98 -24.87 10.38
N ILE A 192 2.17 -25.18 10.92
CA ILE A 192 2.88 -24.32 11.89
C ILE A 192 3.84 -23.38 11.15
N PHE A 193 3.84 -22.11 11.56
CA PHE A 193 4.73 -21.07 11.07
C PHE A 193 5.31 -20.33 12.26
N GLU A 194 6.57 -20.61 12.62
CA GLU A 194 7.24 -19.99 13.77
C GLU A 194 8.43 -19.15 13.33
N VAL A 195 8.39 -17.84 13.57
CA VAL A 195 9.55 -16.96 13.39
C VAL A 195 10.54 -17.27 14.52
N LYS A 196 11.76 -17.69 14.17
CA LYS A 196 12.84 -17.97 15.13
C LYS A 196 13.65 -16.73 15.44
N ALA A 197 13.91 -15.91 14.42
CA ALA A 197 14.50 -14.58 14.58
C ALA A 197 14.18 -13.66 13.39
N THR A 198 14.24 -12.35 13.61
CA THR A 198 14.14 -11.33 12.56
C THR A 198 15.16 -10.20 12.78
N SER A 199 15.66 -9.62 11.69
CA SER A 199 16.55 -8.45 11.69
C SER A 199 16.36 -7.68 10.39
N GLY A 200 16.74 -6.40 10.36
CA GLY A 200 16.66 -5.60 9.13
C GLY A 200 17.37 -4.25 9.20
N ASP A 201 17.18 -3.45 8.16
CA ASP A 201 17.57 -2.06 8.05
C ASP A 201 16.42 -1.26 7.39
N THR A 202 15.73 -0.43 8.17
CA THR A 202 14.57 0.35 7.72
C THR A 202 14.94 1.61 6.91
N GLN A 203 16.23 1.79 6.57
CA GLN A 203 16.76 2.82 5.67
C GLN A 203 17.79 2.24 4.69
N LEU A 204 17.54 1.01 4.19
CA LEU A 204 18.28 0.36 3.11
C LEU A 204 17.31 -0.33 2.17
N GLY A 205 17.40 -0.10 0.86
CA GLY A 205 16.59 -0.78 -0.14
C GLY A 205 16.95 -0.34 -1.54
N GLY A 206 16.20 -0.82 -2.54
CA GLY A 206 16.45 -0.55 -3.96
C GLY A 206 16.68 0.92 -4.33
N ASN A 207 16.06 1.87 -3.61
CA ASN A 207 16.22 3.31 -3.83
C ASN A 207 17.63 3.83 -3.47
N ASP A 208 18.34 3.18 -2.54
CA ASP A 208 19.70 3.57 -2.15
C ASP A 208 20.74 3.09 -3.16
N PHE A 209 20.44 2.02 -3.91
CA PHE A 209 21.21 1.59 -5.08
C PHE A 209 21.00 2.54 -6.26
N ASP A 210 19.75 2.97 -6.52
CA ASP A 210 19.44 4.00 -7.54
C ASP A 210 20.23 5.27 -7.27
N ARG A 211 20.29 5.68 -6.00
CA ARG A 211 21.05 6.83 -5.54
C ARG A 211 22.53 6.78 -5.93
N ARG A 212 23.16 5.60 -5.97
CA ARG A 212 24.58 5.47 -6.38
C ARG A 212 24.77 5.78 -7.86
N ILE A 213 23.83 5.35 -8.70
CA ILE A 213 23.82 5.74 -10.11
C ILE A 213 23.51 7.24 -10.23
N VAL A 214 22.57 7.79 -9.46
CA VAL A 214 22.26 9.25 -9.47
C VAL A 214 23.45 10.11 -9.08
N ASP A 215 24.13 9.80 -7.96
CA ASP A 215 25.28 10.59 -7.49
C ASP A 215 26.48 10.43 -8.47
N TRP A 216 26.74 9.23 -9.03
CA TRP A 216 27.75 8.99 -10.09
C TRP A 216 27.45 9.76 -11.39
N LEU A 217 26.19 9.76 -11.85
CA LEU A 217 25.74 10.53 -13.02
C LEU A 217 25.93 12.04 -12.78
N ALA A 218 25.52 12.53 -11.60
CA ALA A 218 25.62 13.94 -11.24
C ALA A 218 27.08 14.38 -11.08
N GLU A 219 27.96 13.53 -10.55
CA GLU A 219 29.38 13.83 -10.37
C GLU A 219 30.13 13.84 -11.71
N LYS A 220 29.93 12.86 -12.59
CA LYS A 220 30.46 12.91 -13.98
C LYS A 220 29.97 14.16 -14.73
N PHE A 221 28.71 14.54 -14.57
CA PHE A 221 28.16 15.73 -15.23
C PHE A 221 28.70 17.04 -14.63
N LEU A 222 28.86 17.11 -13.30
CA LEU A 222 29.48 18.25 -12.62
C LEU A 222 30.98 18.39 -12.98
N GLU A 223 31.69 17.28 -13.19
CA GLU A 223 33.07 17.30 -13.66
C GLU A 223 33.19 17.79 -15.11
N ALA A 224 32.29 17.39 -16.01
CA ALA A 224 32.30 17.83 -17.40
C ALA A 224 31.78 19.26 -17.58
N GLU A 225 30.55 19.53 -17.13
CA GLU A 225 29.76 20.73 -17.46
C GLU A 225 29.71 21.78 -16.35
N LYS A 226 30.33 21.52 -15.19
CA LYS A 226 30.40 22.41 -14.01
C LYS A 226 29.03 22.79 -13.40
N VAL A 227 27.98 22.02 -13.70
CA VAL A 227 26.63 22.18 -13.15
C VAL A 227 26.25 20.97 -12.31
N ASP A 228 25.83 21.17 -11.06
CA ASP A 228 25.31 20.09 -10.21
C ASP A 228 23.81 19.89 -10.45
N LEU A 229 23.47 18.87 -11.24
CA LEU A 229 22.09 18.49 -11.56
C LEU A 229 21.22 18.17 -10.33
N ARG A 230 21.83 17.88 -9.16
CA ARG A 230 21.08 17.59 -7.92
C ARG A 230 20.42 18.83 -7.32
N GLN A 231 20.80 20.02 -7.76
CA GLN A 231 20.17 21.29 -7.34
C GLN A 231 18.88 21.60 -8.12
N ASP A 232 18.71 21.02 -9.32
CA ASP A 232 17.50 21.15 -10.12
C ASP A 232 16.55 19.97 -9.83
N ARG A 233 15.34 20.27 -9.35
CA ARG A 233 14.32 19.27 -8.98
C ARG A 233 13.82 18.44 -10.16
N GLN A 234 13.80 18.99 -11.36
CA GLN A 234 13.39 18.30 -12.58
C GLN A 234 14.54 17.44 -13.13
N ALA A 235 15.77 17.95 -13.13
CA ALA A 235 16.93 17.15 -13.52
C ALA A 235 17.16 15.97 -12.55
N LEU A 236 17.10 16.22 -11.23
CA LEU A 236 17.23 15.17 -10.20
C LEU A 236 16.17 14.07 -10.34
N GLN A 237 14.91 14.43 -10.64
CA GLN A 237 13.85 13.44 -10.87
C GLN A 237 14.14 12.59 -12.12
N ARG A 238 14.61 13.21 -13.22
CA ARG A 238 14.99 12.49 -14.45
C ARG A 238 16.20 11.58 -14.24
N LEU A 239 17.21 12.02 -13.49
CA LEU A 239 18.33 11.19 -13.07
C LEU A 239 17.85 9.99 -12.25
N THR A 240 16.90 10.19 -11.33
CA THR A 240 16.36 9.13 -10.47
C THR A 240 15.62 8.05 -11.28
N GLU A 241 14.78 8.46 -12.23
CA GLU A 241 14.06 7.51 -13.11
C GLU A 241 15.00 6.78 -14.09
N ALA A 242 16.03 7.46 -14.60
CA ALA A 242 17.05 6.84 -15.45
C ALA A 242 17.94 5.86 -14.68
N ALA A 243 18.30 6.19 -13.44
CA ALA A 243 19.04 5.32 -12.52
C ALA A 243 18.24 4.05 -12.17
N GLU A 244 16.96 4.19 -11.81
CA GLU A 244 16.09 3.05 -11.51
C GLU A 244 15.96 2.12 -12.71
N LYS A 245 15.76 2.68 -13.91
CA LYS A 245 15.73 1.93 -15.16
C LYS A 245 17.06 1.20 -15.40
N ALA A 246 18.20 1.90 -15.25
CA ALA A 246 19.54 1.33 -15.48
C ALA A 246 19.84 0.17 -14.53
N LYS A 247 19.54 0.30 -13.23
CA LYS A 247 19.65 -0.77 -12.22
C LYS A 247 18.84 -2.02 -12.61
N ILE A 248 17.59 -1.81 -13.06
CA ILE A 248 16.69 -2.90 -13.47
C ILE A 248 17.23 -3.60 -14.72
N GLU A 249 17.66 -2.85 -15.74
CA GLU A 249 18.25 -3.43 -16.95
C GLU A 249 19.53 -4.20 -16.66
N LEU A 250 20.44 -3.65 -15.84
CA LEU A 250 21.69 -4.32 -15.43
C LEU A 250 21.48 -5.61 -14.64
N SER A 251 20.28 -5.86 -14.12
CA SER A 251 19.94 -7.15 -13.53
C SER A 251 19.80 -8.27 -14.58
N GLY A 252 19.50 -7.92 -15.84
CA GLY A 252 19.50 -8.82 -17.00
C GLY A 252 20.76 -8.72 -17.86
N VAL A 253 21.09 -7.52 -18.34
CA VAL A 253 22.23 -7.27 -19.26
C VAL A 253 23.51 -6.85 -18.54
N SER A 254 24.67 -6.99 -19.20
CA SER A 254 25.98 -6.62 -18.64
C SER A 254 26.26 -5.11 -18.67
N THR A 255 25.58 -4.37 -19.53
CA THR A 255 25.81 -2.93 -19.80
C THR A 255 24.49 -2.29 -20.23
N THR A 256 24.24 -1.05 -19.82
CA THR A 256 23.11 -0.23 -20.29
C THR A 256 23.59 1.15 -20.74
N GLU A 257 22.81 1.81 -21.61
CA GLU A 257 23.02 3.18 -22.07
C GLU A 257 22.05 4.13 -21.38
N ILE A 258 22.60 5.15 -20.73
CA ILE A 258 21.87 6.20 -20.03
C ILE A 258 21.93 7.45 -20.89
N ASN A 259 20.86 7.70 -21.66
CA ASN A 259 20.69 8.88 -22.49
C ASN A 259 19.58 9.78 -21.93
N LEU A 260 19.94 11.00 -21.55
CA LEU A 260 19.08 12.06 -21.04
C LEU A 260 19.31 13.35 -21.85
N PRO A 261 18.60 13.53 -22.98
CA PRO A 261 18.77 14.71 -23.83
C PRO A 261 18.10 15.91 -23.18
N PHE A 262 18.65 17.12 -23.37
CA PHE A 262 18.15 18.36 -22.75
C PHE A 262 17.97 18.21 -21.22
N ILE A 263 18.95 17.65 -20.50
CA ILE A 263 18.87 17.40 -19.06
C ILE A 263 18.88 18.70 -18.24
N THR A 264 19.58 19.72 -18.73
CA THR A 264 19.58 21.09 -18.21
C THR A 264 19.96 22.08 -19.32
N ALA A 265 20.05 23.37 -19.00
CA ALA A 265 20.53 24.41 -19.91
C ALA A 265 21.55 25.34 -19.21
N THR A 266 22.45 25.89 -20.02
CA THR A 266 23.58 26.73 -19.61
C THR A 266 23.66 27.98 -20.50
N GLU A 267 24.61 28.87 -20.26
CA GLU A 267 24.87 30.01 -21.15
C GLU A 267 25.30 29.57 -22.56
N ASP A 268 25.95 28.41 -22.69
CA ASP A 268 26.28 27.78 -23.99
C ASP A 268 25.05 27.15 -24.69
N GLY A 269 23.88 27.13 -24.04
CA GLY A 269 22.67 26.47 -24.52
C GLY A 269 22.35 25.15 -23.79
N PRO A 270 21.49 24.29 -24.39
CA PRO A 270 21.06 23.04 -23.77
C PRO A 270 22.20 22.03 -23.64
N LYS A 271 22.19 21.25 -22.55
CA LYS A 271 23.16 20.18 -22.28
C LYS A 271 22.47 18.82 -22.20
N HIS A 272 23.23 17.77 -22.52
CA HIS A 272 22.76 16.39 -22.65
C HIS A 272 23.65 15.50 -21.76
N LEU A 273 23.10 14.45 -21.16
CA LEU A 273 23.89 13.43 -20.49
C LEU A 273 23.75 12.13 -21.30
N GLU A 274 24.85 11.67 -21.88
CA GLU A 274 24.94 10.40 -22.60
C GLU A 274 26.12 9.62 -22.04
N THR A 275 25.87 8.44 -21.47
CA THR A 275 26.91 7.58 -20.91
C THR A 275 26.50 6.11 -20.91
N GLN A 276 27.46 5.20 -20.78
CA GLN A 276 27.20 3.78 -20.56
C GLN A 276 27.62 3.41 -19.14
N LEU A 277 26.87 2.50 -18.52
CA LEU A 277 27.16 1.94 -17.21
C LEU A 277 27.26 0.41 -17.34
N SER A 278 28.37 -0.17 -16.92
CA SER A 278 28.54 -1.62 -16.80
C SER A 278 27.99 -2.15 -15.47
N ARG A 279 27.62 -3.44 -15.44
CA ARG A 279 27.23 -4.14 -14.22
C ARG A 279 28.35 -4.11 -13.18
N SER A 280 29.60 -4.31 -13.62
CA SER A 280 30.79 -4.22 -12.77
C SER A 280 30.92 -2.86 -12.08
N GLU A 281 30.86 -1.74 -12.83
CA GLU A 281 30.89 -0.41 -12.22
C GLU A 281 29.73 -0.20 -11.24
N PHE A 282 28.52 -0.68 -11.57
CA PHE A 282 27.38 -0.57 -10.68
C PHE A 282 27.54 -1.38 -9.38
N GLU A 283 28.10 -2.59 -9.46
CA GLU A 283 28.37 -3.43 -8.29
C GLU A 283 29.51 -2.83 -7.43
N ASP A 284 30.57 -2.30 -8.05
CA ASP A 284 31.65 -1.55 -7.38
C ASP A 284 31.11 -0.31 -6.63
N LEU A 285 30.23 0.47 -7.26
CA LEU A 285 29.57 1.65 -6.67
C LEU A 285 28.68 1.32 -5.45
N CYS A 286 28.37 0.04 -5.22
CA CYS A 286 27.43 -0.42 -4.19
C CYS A 286 28.05 -1.29 -3.09
N GLY A 287 29.38 -1.47 -3.06
CA GLY A 287 30.06 -2.39 -2.14
C GLY A 287 29.74 -2.20 -0.64
N ASP A 288 29.57 -0.96 -0.16
CA ASP A 288 29.17 -0.70 1.24
C ASP A 288 27.67 -0.97 1.50
N LEU A 289 26.81 -0.84 0.49
CA LEU A 289 25.39 -1.23 0.60
C LEU A 289 25.27 -2.75 0.71
N VAL A 290 26.04 -3.49 -0.11
CA VAL A 290 26.19 -4.96 0.00
C VAL A 290 26.76 -5.35 1.37
N THR A 291 27.73 -4.60 1.88
CA THR A 291 28.30 -4.80 3.24
C THR A 291 27.27 -4.52 4.34
N ARG A 292 26.37 -3.53 4.18
CA ARG A 292 25.26 -3.30 5.13
C ARG A 292 24.29 -4.48 5.15
N LEU A 293 23.95 -5.08 4.00
CA LEU A 293 23.08 -6.27 3.92
C LEU A 293 23.62 -7.46 4.73
N GLN A 294 24.95 -7.64 4.81
CA GLN A 294 25.56 -8.75 5.58
C GLN A 294 25.24 -8.71 7.07
N ARG A 295 25.10 -7.51 7.66
CA ARG A 295 25.00 -7.34 9.12
C ARG A 295 23.70 -7.95 9.69
N PRO A 296 22.50 -7.71 9.10
CA PRO A 296 21.30 -8.45 9.46
C PRO A 296 21.37 -9.96 9.20
N ILE A 297 22.00 -10.44 8.12
CA ILE A 297 22.12 -11.88 7.83
C ILE A 297 22.93 -12.59 8.94
N LYS A 298 24.13 -12.07 9.27
CA LYS A 298 24.94 -12.61 10.39
C LYS A 298 24.18 -12.56 11.72
N ARG A 299 23.42 -11.49 11.96
CA ARG A 299 22.63 -11.33 13.20
C ARG A 299 21.48 -12.32 13.29
N VAL A 300 20.65 -12.47 12.25
CA VAL A 300 19.45 -13.32 12.33
C VAL A 300 19.80 -14.80 12.49
N LEU A 301 20.89 -15.27 11.89
CA LEU A 301 21.42 -16.63 12.07
C LEU A 301 21.94 -16.83 13.51
N LYS A 302 22.74 -15.88 14.03
CA LYS A 302 23.24 -15.90 15.42
C LYS A 302 22.10 -15.86 16.45
N ASP A 303 21.08 -15.05 16.20
CA ASP A 303 19.90 -14.90 17.06
C ASP A 303 19.00 -16.15 17.03
N ALA A 304 18.84 -16.81 15.88
CA ALA A 304 18.11 -18.07 15.75
C ALA A 304 18.89 -19.29 16.29
N GLY A 305 20.17 -19.13 16.64
CA GLY A 305 21.04 -20.22 17.08
C GLY A 305 21.39 -21.21 15.97
N LEU A 306 21.43 -20.77 14.71
CA LEU A 306 21.63 -21.61 13.53
C LEU A 306 22.86 -21.21 12.73
N SER A 307 23.59 -22.21 12.25
CA SER A 307 24.61 -22.06 11.20
C SER A 307 23.96 -22.06 9.81
N PRO A 308 24.58 -21.48 8.77
CA PRO A 308 23.95 -21.35 7.45
C PRO A 308 23.52 -22.69 6.82
N VAL A 309 24.32 -23.75 7.02
CA VAL A 309 24.04 -25.11 6.52
C VAL A 309 22.81 -25.77 7.15
N GLN A 310 22.23 -25.18 8.20
CA GLN A 310 20.98 -25.61 8.83
C GLN A 310 19.74 -24.86 8.30
N ILE A 311 19.90 -23.96 7.34
CA ILE A 311 18.82 -23.46 6.51
C ILE A 311 18.57 -24.49 5.40
N ASP A 312 17.32 -24.90 5.22
CA ASP A 312 16.88 -25.82 4.18
C ASP A 312 16.65 -25.10 2.85
N GLU A 313 16.01 -23.92 2.90
CA GLU A 313 15.52 -23.17 1.72
C GLU A 313 15.65 -21.66 1.94
N VAL A 314 15.80 -20.88 0.86
CA VAL A 314 15.87 -19.41 0.91
C VAL A 314 14.81 -18.80 0.01
N VAL A 315 13.93 -17.96 0.54
CA VAL A 315 12.85 -17.29 -0.19
C VAL A 315 13.23 -15.84 -0.43
N LEU A 316 13.33 -15.43 -1.70
CA LEU A 316 13.58 -14.04 -2.09
C LEU A 316 12.27 -13.26 -2.19
N VAL A 317 12.26 -12.03 -1.67
CA VAL A 317 11.10 -11.14 -1.63
C VAL A 317 11.52 -9.72 -2.02
N GLY A 318 10.66 -9.01 -2.74
CA GLY A 318 10.92 -7.65 -3.22
C GLY A 318 11.90 -7.57 -4.40
N GLY A 319 11.56 -6.76 -5.41
CA GLY A 319 12.32 -6.66 -6.67
C GLY A 319 13.81 -6.27 -6.56
N GLY A 320 14.32 -5.78 -5.43
CA GLY A 320 15.75 -5.55 -5.22
C GLY A 320 16.57 -6.85 -5.17
N THR A 321 15.96 -7.97 -4.81
CA THR A 321 16.59 -9.30 -4.84
C THR A 321 16.90 -9.80 -6.26
N ARG A 322 16.36 -9.16 -7.29
CA ARG A 322 16.62 -9.50 -8.69
C ARG A 322 18.05 -9.15 -9.14
N MET A 323 18.77 -8.30 -8.39
CA MET A 323 20.14 -7.87 -8.71
C MET A 323 21.18 -9.01 -8.53
N PRO A 324 22.05 -9.29 -9.52
CA PRO A 324 23.04 -10.38 -9.46
C PRO A 324 23.94 -10.37 -8.22
N MET A 325 24.54 -9.23 -7.84
CA MET A 325 25.30 -9.10 -6.58
C MET A 325 24.52 -9.52 -5.32
N VAL A 326 23.19 -9.32 -5.27
CA VAL A 326 22.38 -9.71 -4.10
C VAL A 326 22.16 -11.22 -4.07
N LYS A 327 21.90 -11.84 -5.23
CA LYS A 327 21.87 -13.33 -5.34
C LYS A 327 23.23 -13.95 -5.01
N GLY A 328 24.33 -13.32 -5.47
CA GLY A 328 25.70 -13.71 -5.14
C GLY A 328 25.98 -13.63 -3.64
N LEU A 329 25.51 -12.58 -2.96
CA LEU A 329 25.60 -12.42 -1.51
C LEU A 329 24.83 -13.50 -0.75
N VAL A 330 23.61 -13.82 -1.16
CA VAL A 330 22.80 -14.85 -0.51
C VAL A 330 23.46 -16.23 -0.67
N ARG A 331 23.94 -16.56 -1.88
CA ARG A 331 24.69 -17.80 -2.15
C ARG A 331 25.95 -17.92 -1.29
N SER A 332 26.76 -16.86 -1.19
CA SER A 332 28.02 -16.90 -0.43
C SER A 332 27.85 -17.02 1.09
N PHE A 333 26.64 -16.74 1.61
CA PHE A 333 26.31 -16.97 3.02
C PHE A 333 25.67 -18.33 3.27
N ILE A 334 24.74 -18.81 2.43
CA ILE A 334 23.89 -19.98 2.72
C ILE A 334 24.30 -21.26 1.97
N ASP A 335 25.18 -21.14 0.96
CA ASP A 335 25.61 -22.25 0.06
C ASP A 335 24.43 -23.01 -0.58
N ARG A 336 23.38 -22.26 -0.93
CA ARG A 336 22.18 -22.75 -1.62
C ARG A 336 21.76 -21.79 -2.71
N GLU A 337 21.14 -22.34 -3.75
CA GLU A 337 20.39 -21.55 -4.71
C GLU A 337 19.08 -21.03 -4.09
N PRO A 338 18.76 -19.73 -4.18
CA PRO A 338 17.50 -19.22 -3.69
C PRO A 338 16.30 -19.73 -4.51
N ASN A 339 15.17 -19.92 -3.83
CA ASN A 339 13.96 -20.48 -4.43
C ASN A 339 13.26 -19.44 -5.32
N GLU A 340 13.08 -19.77 -6.60
CA GLU A 340 12.43 -18.90 -7.60
C GLU A 340 11.00 -19.35 -7.97
N ASN A 341 10.42 -20.35 -7.29
CA ASN A 341 9.05 -20.82 -7.54
C ASN A 341 7.98 -19.80 -7.09
N VAL A 342 8.39 -18.75 -6.39
CA VAL A 342 7.55 -17.77 -5.73
C VAL A 342 7.85 -16.38 -6.31
N ASN A 343 6.83 -15.64 -6.76
CA ASN A 343 7.03 -14.32 -7.34
C ASN A 343 7.35 -13.29 -6.24
N PRO A 344 8.57 -12.72 -6.20
CA PRO A 344 9.00 -11.82 -5.11
C PRO A 344 8.21 -10.51 -5.04
N ASP A 345 7.52 -10.12 -6.10
CA ASP A 345 6.71 -8.89 -6.15
C ASP A 345 5.23 -9.11 -5.76
N GLU A 346 4.79 -10.37 -5.57
CA GLU A 346 3.40 -10.74 -5.25
C GLU A 346 3.24 -11.51 -3.93
N VAL A 347 4.27 -12.28 -3.53
CA VAL A 347 4.24 -13.20 -2.39
C VAL A 347 3.73 -12.59 -1.07
N VAL A 348 4.10 -11.34 -0.79
CA VAL A 348 3.69 -10.62 0.44
C VAL A 348 2.18 -10.34 0.44
N ALA A 349 1.60 -9.97 -0.71
CA ALA A 349 0.18 -9.72 -0.85
C ALA A 349 -0.64 -11.02 -0.80
N ILE A 350 -0.10 -12.09 -1.40
CA ILE A 350 -0.64 -13.46 -1.30
C ILE A 350 -0.70 -13.90 0.17
N GLY A 351 0.38 -13.68 0.93
CA GLY A 351 0.44 -13.96 2.37
C GLY A 351 -0.56 -13.17 3.21
N ALA A 352 -0.75 -11.88 2.89
CA ALA A 352 -1.75 -11.04 3.55
C ALA A 352 -3.18 -11.52 3.26
N ALA A 353 -3.46 -12.00 2.04
CA ALA A 353 -4.75 -12.60 1.68
C ALA A 353 -5.00 -13.93 2.41
N ILE A 354 -3.98 -14.80 2.52
CA ILE A 354 -4.05 -16.02 3.35
C ILE A 354 -4.33 -15.65 4.81
N GLN A 355 -3.63 -14.65 5.37
CA GLN A 355 -3.87 -14.17 6.73
C GLN A 355 -5.29 -13.61 6.92
N ALA A 356 -5.89 -12.97 5.91
CA ALA A 356 -7.30 -12.57 5.96
C ALA A 356 -8.23 -13.79 5.99
N GLY A 357 -7.99 -14.80 5.14
CA GLY A 357 -8.74 -16.07 5.13
C GLY A 357 -8.62 -16.87 6.44
N ILE A 358 -7.51 -16.77 7.18
CA ILE A 358 -7.37 -17.34 8.54
C ILE A 358 -8.27 -16.61 9.55
N LEU A 359 -8.40 -15.27 9.44
CA LEU A 359 -9.21 -14.46 10.36
C LEU A 359 -10.71 -14.65 10.14
N ASP A 360 -11.14 -14.83 8.88
CA ASP A 360 -12.52 -15.15 8.51
C ASP A 360 -12.87 -16.63 8.73
N GLY A 361 -11.86 -17.50 8.81
CA GLY A 361 -12.03 -18.94 9.02
C GLY A 361 -12.27 -19.73 7.74
N GLU A 362 -12.05 -19.15 6.55
CA GLU A 362 -11.90 -19.89 5.29
C GLU A 362 -10.72 -20.86 5.36
N VAL A 363 -9.59 -20.38 5.89
CA VAL A 363 -8.33 -21.12 6.03
C VAL A 363 -8.21 -21.60 7.48
N LYS A 364 -7.93 -22.89 7.66
CA LYS A 364 -7.95 -23.58 8.96
C LYS A 364 -6.65 -24.32 9.21
N ASP A 365 -6.48 -24.77 10.46
CA ASP A 365 -5.37 -25.59 10.92
C ASP A 365 -3.98 -24.96 10.71
N ILE A 366 -3.92 -23.62 10.62
CA ILE A 366 -2.69 -22.82 10.61
C ILE A 366 -2.46 -22.19 11.99
N LEU A 367 -1.24 -22.38 12.53
CA LEU A 367 -0.74 -21.74 13.74
C LEU A 367 0.43 -20.81 13.38
N LEU A 368 0.19 -19.50 13.47
CA LEU A 368 1.22 -18.48 13.29
C LEU A 368 1.78 -17.99 14.63
N LEU A 369 3.10 -18.11 14.81
CA LEU A 369 3.87 -17.63 15.95
C LEU A 369 4.93 -16.62 15.46
N ASP A 370 4.65 -15.33 15.64
CA ASP A 370 5.57 -14.23 15.29
C ASP A 370 6.41 -13.81 16.53
N VAL A 371 7.34 -12.85 16.39
CA VAL A 371 8.26 -12.43 17.46
C VAL A 371 8.38 -10.91 17.63
N THR A 372 8.90 -10.48 18.78
CA THR A 372 9.33 -9.09 19.01
C THR A 372 10.60 -8.75 18.19
N PRO A 373 10.63 -7.72 17.33
CA PRO A 373 11.85 -7.37 16.57
C PRO A 373 12.93 -6.66 17.41
N LEU A 374 12.55 -6.13 18.58
CA LEU A 374 13.40 -5.36 19.50
C LEU A 374 13.10 -5.75 20.95
N SER A 375 14.11 -5.69 21.82
CA SER A 375 13.92 -5.93 23.25
C SER A 375 13.07 -4.81 23.89
N PHE A 376 12.21 -5.19 24.83
CA PHE A 376 11.46 -4.28 25.69
C PHE A 376 11.99 -4.33 27.13
N GLY A 377 12.00 -3.19 27.81
CA GLY A 377 12.60 -3.06 29.13
C GLY A 377 12.22 -1.79 29.89
N LEU A 378 12.91 -1.58 31.01
CA LEU A 378 12.68 -0.48 31.95
C LEU A 378 13.97 0.28 32.25
N GLU A 379 13.88 1.59 32.45
CA GLU A 379 14.97 2.38 33.04
C GLU A 379 15.13 2.02 34.52
N THR A 380 16.34 1.68 34.92
CA THR A 380 16.73 1.46 36.31
C THR A 380 17.63 2.58 36.83
N ILE A 381 17.78 2.66 38.15
CA ILE A 381 18.67 3.61 38.84
C ILE A 381 20.07 3.57 38.19
N GLY A 382 20.57 4.73 37.78
CA GLY A 382 21.80 4.85 36.99
C GLY A 382 21.59 5.08 35.49
N GLY A 383 20.34 5.09 35.00
CA GLY A 383 20.02 5.38 33.60
C GLY A 383 20.27 4.21 32.65
N VAL A 384 20.31 2.98 33.16
CA VAL A 384 20.53 1.74 32.40
C VAL A 384 19.19 1.07 32.10
N MET A 385 19.04 0.51 30.89
CA MET A 385 17.87 -0.27 30.47
C MET A 385 17.99 -1.74 30.92
N LYS A 386 17.15 -2.16 31.87
CA LYS A 386 16.96 -3.59 32.15
C LYS A 386 15.94 -4.16 31.16
N LYS A 387 16.39 -5.05 30.26
CA LYS A 387 15.53 -5.79 29.32
C LYS A 387 14.71 -6.84 30.09
N LEU A 388 13.39 -6.90 29.87
CA LEU A 388 12.48 -7.91 30.44
C LEU A 388 12.03 -8.93 29.39
N LEU A 389 11.74 -8.45 28.18
CA LEU A 389 11.46 -9.27 27.01
C LEU A 389 12.58 -9.00 25.99
N PRO A 390 13.53 -9.92 25.76
CA PRO A 390 14.51 -9.79 24.69
C PRO A 390 13.85 -9.68 23.30
N ARG A 391 14.60 -9.20 22.31
CA ARG A 391 14.21 -9.38 20.89
C ARG A 391 14.14 -10.87 20.55
N ASN A 392 13.38 -11.18 19.50
CA ASN A 392 13.02 -12.52 19.06
C ASN A 392 12.25 -13.33 20.12
N THR A 393 11.59 -12.68 21.09
CA THR A 393 10.65 -13.39 21.98
C THR A 393 9.34 -13.62 21.22
N THR A 394 8.90 -14.87 21.13
CA THR A 394 7.62 -15.29 20.52
C THR A 394 6.44 -14.57 21.16
N ILE A 395 5.46 -14.15 20.36
CA ILE A 395 4.22 -13.49 20.81
C ILE A 395 2.97 -14.31 20.44
N PRO A 396 1.89 -14.28 21.24
CA PRO A 396 1.70 -13.50 22.48
C PRO A 396 2.51 -14.03 23.68
N VAL A 397 2.91 -13.15 24.59
CA VAL A 397 3.73 -13.50 25.77
C VAL A 397 3.44 -12.60 26.96
N ARG A 398 3.53 -13.18 28.17
CA ARG A 398 3.58 -12.45 29.44
C ARG A 398 4.90 -12.71 30.16
N LYS A 399 5.57 -11.64 30.60
CA LYS A 399 6.75 -11.71 31.47
C LYS A 399 6.62 -10.68 32.59
N SER A 400 7.00 -11.03 33.82
CA SER A 400 7.04 -10.08 34.93
C SER A 400 8.31 -10.22 35.75
N ASP A 401 8.75 -9.11 36.33
CA ASP A 401 9.92 -9.05 37.22
C ASP A 401 9.60 -8.13 38.41
N ILE A 402 10.36 -8.23 39.51
CA ILE A 402 10.12 -7.51 40.76
C ILE A 402 11.19 -6.44 40.97
N PHE A 403 10.72 -5.22 41.16
CA PHE A 403 11.51 -4.02 41.45
C PHE A 403 11.20 -3.52 42.86
N SER A 404 12.00 -2.56 43.32
CA SER A 404 11.85 -1.94 44.64
C SER A 404 12.15 -0.46 44.60
N THR A 405 11.79 0.27 45.64
CA THR A 405 12.12 1.69 45.78
C THR A 405 13.63 1.92 45.86
N GLY A 406 14.10 2.98 45.19
CA GLY A 406 15.50 3.41 45.26
C GLY A 406 15.81 4.27 46.48
N GLU A 407 14.80 4.97 46.99
CA GLU A 407 14.92 5.92 48.10
C GLU A 407 14.10 5.48 49.33
N ASN A 408 14.55 5.92 50.50
CA ASN A 408 13.85 5.69 51.76
C ASN A 408 12.56 6.52 51.79
N ASN A 409 11.45 5.91 52.24
CA ASN A 409 10.13 6.52 52.32
C ASN A 409 9.53 6.96 50.96
N GLN A 410 10.04 6.42 49.85
CA GLN A 410 9.52 6.68 48.50
C GLN A 410 8.08 6.16 48.36
N THR A 411 7.10 7.07 48.31
CA THR A 411 5.66 6.74 48.20
C THR A 411 5.15 6.65 46.75
N VAL A 412 5.99 6.99 45.77
CA VAL A 412 5.69 6.96 44.34
C VAL A 412 6.87 6.40 43.55
N VAL A 413 6.61 5.41 42.70
CA VAL A 413 7.59 4.89 41.72
C VAL A 413 7.18 5.37 40.32
N GLU A 414 8.12 5.94 39.58
CA GLU A 414 7.98 6.19 38.13
C GLU A 414 8.48 4.97 37.36
N ILE A 415 7.67 4.49 36.42
CA ILE A 415 7.98 3.36 35.54
C ILE A 415 8.16 3.93 34.14
N HIS A 416 9.39 3.88 33.62
CA HIS A 416 9.74 4.31 32.27
C HIS A 416 9.96 3.08 31.40
N VAL A 417 9.14 2.93 30.36
CA VAL A 417 9.13 1.80 29.42
C VAL A 417 9.94 2.17 28.19
N LEU A 418 10.82 1.27 27.74
CA LEU A 418 11.69 1.45 26.58
C LEU A 418 11.69 0.25 25.64
N GLN A 419 12.03 0.51 24.39
CA GLN A 419 12.31 -0.48 23.35
C GLN A 419 13.67 -0.21 22.70
N GLY A 420 14.49 -1.25 22.55
CA GLY A 420 15.78 -1.15 21.88
C GLY A 420 16.84 -2.07 22.47
N GLU A 421 18.06 -1.98 21.92
CA GLU A 421 19.15 -2.90 22.22
C GLU A 421 20.32 -2.30 23.01
N ARG A 422 20.37 -0.98 23.18
CA ARG A 422 21.47 -0.27 23.88
C ARG A 422 21.38 -0.47 25.38
N GLU A 423 22.51 -0.31 26.07
CA GLU A 423 22.55 -0.44 27.54
C GLU A 423 22.00 0.82 28.24
N MET A 424 22.32 2.01 27.73
CA MET A 424 21.83 3.27 28.31
C MET A 424 20.39 3.56 27.89
N ALA A 425 19.56 3.96 28.85
CA ALA A 425 18.15 4.30 28.62
C ALA A 425 17.96 5.53 27.71
N SER A 426 18.94 6.44 27.67
CA SER A 426 18.98 7.58 26.73
C SER A 426 19.05 7.17 25.25
N ASP A 427 19.58 5.99 24.97
CA ASP A 427 19.97 5.57 23.62
C ASP A 427 18.95 4.57 23.02
N ASN A 428 17.83 4.36 23.71
CA ASN A 428 16.73 3.49 23.34
C ASN A 428 15.44 4.31 23.13
N ILE A 429 14.46 3.72 22.44
CA ILE A 429 13.18 4.38 22.16
C ILE A 429 12.34 4.40 23.45
N SER A 430 12.07 5.59 23.97
CA SER A 430 11.10 5.78 25.05
C SER A 430 9.69 5.48 24.54
N LEU A 431 8.99 4.55 25.18
CA LEU A 431 7.60 4.17 24.85
C LEU A 431 6.57 4.86 25.75
N GLY A 432 6.95 5.23 26.98
CA GLY A 432 6.06 5.94 27.89
C GLY A 432 6.54 5.95 29.33
N ARG A 433 5.98 6.85 30.14
CA ARG A 433 6.26 6.97 31.58
C ARG A 433 4.96 7.06 32.36
N PHE A 434 4.83 6.29 33.43
CA PHE A 434 3.67 6.34 34.32
C PHE A 434 4.08 6.19 35.80
N LYS A 435 3.18 6.52 36.73
CA LYS A 435 3.47 6.56 38.18
C LYS A 435 2.55 5.66 38.98
N LEU A 436 3.12 4.73 39.73
CA LEU A 436 2.43 3.96 40.75
C LEU A 436 2.55 4.71 42.09
N SER A 437 1.43 5.07 42.71
CA SER A 437 1.39 6.01 43.84
C SER A 437 0.66 5.49 45.09
N GLY A 438 1.11 5.97 46.24
CA GLY A 438 0.63 5.52 47.55
C GLY A 438 1.24 4.19 47.98
N ILE A 439 2.50 3.95 47.61
CA ILE A 439 3.35 2.93 48.20
C ILE A 439 3.59 3.32 49.68
N PRO A 440 3.49 2.41 50.66
CA PRO A 440 3.73 2.73 52.07
C PRO A 440 5.17 3.22 52.32
N PRO A 441 5.40 4.25 53.16
CA PRO A 441 6.74 4.67 53.56
C PRO A 441 7.51 3.53 54.23
N ALA A 442 8.61 3.11 53.60
CA ALA A 442 9.49 2.06 54.07
C ALA A 442 10.95 2.35 53.64
N PRO A 443 11.96 1.67 54.23
CA PRO A 443 13.33 1.75 53.73
C PRO A 443 13.43 1.32 52.26
N ARG A 444 14.41 1.87 51.53
CA ARG A 444 14.69 1.47 50.14
C ARG A 444 14.91 -0.04 50.04
N GLY A 445 14.45 -0.65 48.95
CA GLY A 445 14.52 -2.10 48.76
C GLY A 445 13.41 -2.92 49.43
N VAL A 446 12.60 -2.35 50.34
CA VAL A 446 11.55 -3.11 51.07
C VAL A 446 10.24 -3.24 50.27
N PRO A 447 9.66 -2.19 49.66
CA PRO A 447 8.47 -2.33 48.83
C PRO A 447 8.75 -3.17 47.57
N GLN A 448 7.85 -4.10 47.23
CA GLN A 448 7.96 -4.94 46.05
C GLN A 448 6.96 -4.52 44.97
N VAL A 449 7.45 -3.83 43.93
CA VAL A 449 6.68 -3.47 42.74
C VAL A 449 6.93 -4.51 41.65
N GLN A 450 5.96 -5.39 41.42
CA GLN A 450 5.98 -6.30 40.27
C GLN A 450 5.62 -5.50 39.02
N VAL A 451 6.47 -5.49 38.00
CA VAL A 451 6.15 -4.95 36.68
C VAL A 451 5.99 -6.10 35.71
N SER A 452 4.85 -6.14 35.03
CA SER A 452 4.50 -7.14 34.02
C SER A 452 4.45 -6.48 32.65
N PHE A 453 5.04 -7.13 31.65
CA PHE A 453 4.95 -6.82 30.23
C PHE A 453 4.11 -7.94 29.61
N ASP A 454 3.00 -7.56 29.02
CA ASP A 454 2.02 -8.41 28.35
C ASP A 454 1.96 -7.98 26.89
N ILE A 455 2.38 -8.83 25.95
CA ILE A 455 2.32 -8.55 24.51
C ILE A 455 1.31 -9.49 23.85
N ASP A 456 0.36 -8.92 23.10
CA ASP A 456 -0.69 -9.67 22.42
C ASP A 456 -0.25 -10.25 21.05
N ALA A 457 -1.15 -10.96 20.38
CA ALA A 457 -0.90 -11.54 19.06
C ALA A 457 -0.81 -10.49 17.92
N ASN A 458 -1.01 -9.20 18.20
CA ASN A 458 -0.82 -8.07 17.30
C ASN A 458 0.50 -7.31 17.55
N GLY A 459 1.25 -7.68 18.60
CA GLY A 459 2.46 -6.99 19.03
C GLY A 459 2.20 -5.77 19.94
N ILE A 460 0.96 -5.55 20.40
CA ILE A 460 0.60 -4.45 21.29
C ILE A 460 1.09 -4.78 22.71
N LEU A 461 1.85 -3.86 23.32
CA LEU A 461 2.40 -4.03 24.65
C LEU A 461 1.52 -3.35 25.71
N GLN A 462 1.08 -4.10 26.71
CA GLN A 462 0.58 -3.56 27.98
C GLN A 462 1.66 -3.72 29.08
N VAL A 463 1.94 -2.64 29.82
CA VAL A 463 2.82 -2.68 30.98
C VAL A 463 2.05 -2.34 32.25
N THR A 464 2.02 -3.28 33.20
CA THR A 464 1.28 -3.14 34.47
C THR A 464 2.25 -3.23 35.64
N ALA A 465 2.30 -2.17 36.46
CA ALA A 465 3.09 -2.12 37.70
C ALA A 465 2.17 -2.25 38.91
N ARG A 466 2.45 -3.22 39.78
CA ARG A 466 1.64 -3.55 40.97
C ARG A 466 2.50 -3.66 42.22
N ASP A 467 2.16 -2.92 43.26
CA ASP A 467 2.74 -3.11 44.59
C ASP A 467 2.13 -4.36 45.22
N LYS A 468 2.97 -5.35 45.51
CA LYS A 468 2.57 -6.62 46.13
C LYS A 468 2.13 -6.47 47.58
N THR A 469 2.40 -5.32 48.21
CA THR A 469 2.09 -5.02 49.62
C THR A 469 0.67 -4.51 49.80
N THR A 470 0.29 -3.46 49.06
CA THR A 470 -1.06 -2.87 49.08
C THR A 470 -2.01 -3.46 48.04
N GLY A 471 -1.48 -4.26 47.10
CA GLY A 471 -2.23 -4.80 45.97
C GLY A 471 -2.54 -3.78 44.86
N ARG A 472 -2.22 -2.49 45.08
CA ARG A 472 -2.45 -1.38 44.14
C ARG A 472 -1.69 -1.61 42.85
N GLU A 473 -2.35 -1.34 41.72
CA GLU A 473 -1.75 -1.39 40.40
C GLU A 473 -2.02 -0.10 39.61
N GLN A 474 -1.14 0.16 38.65
CA GLN A 474 -1.32 1.12 37.58
C GLN A 474 -0.79 0.49 36.30
N SER A 475 -1.40 0.76 35.16
CA SER A 475 -0.92 0.27 33.88
C SER A 475 -0.84 1.37 32.83
N ILE A 476 -0.03 1.12 31.81
CA ILE A 476 -0.07 1.82 30.53
C ILE A 476 -0.22 0.76 29.44
N THR A 477 -1.21 0.90 28.58
CA THR A 477 -1.16 0.19 27.30
C THR A 477 -0.32 1.05 26.37
N VAL A 478 0.85 0.54 25.98
CA VAL A 478 1.62 1.07 24.87
C VAL A 478 0.93 0.63 23.58
N GLN A 479 -0.15 1.34 23.27
CA GLN A 479 -0.59 1.52 21.89
C GLN A 479 0.32 2.63 21.34
N GLY A 480 1.10 2.31 20.29
CA GLY A 480 2.17 3.19 19.80
C GLY A 480 1.71 4.62 19.67
N ALA A 481 2.31 5.52 20.46
CA ALA A 481 1.84 6.89 20.63
C ALA A 481 1.81 7.61 19.28
N SER A 482 0.62 7.65 18.66
CA SER A 482 0.51 8.11 17.28
C SER A 482 0.95 9.56 17.18
N ILE A 483 1.67 9.83 16.09
CA ILE A 483 2.13 11.16 15.70
C ILE A 483 0.91 12.09 15.45
N LEU A 484 -0.25 11.48 15.19
CA LEU A 484 -1.55 12.12 15.03
C LEU A 484 -2.42 11.87 16.27
N SER A 485 -3.03 12.92 16.83
CA SER A 485 -4.08 12.71 17.84
C SER A 485 -5.36 12.15 17.20
N GLU A 486 -6.23 11.51 17.98
CA GLU A 486 -7.53 11.02 17.46
C GLU A 486 -8.34 12.12 16.76
N GLY A 487 -8.29 13.35 17.27
CA GLY A 487 -8.94 14.51 16.64
C GLY A 487 -8.33 14.88 15.27
N GLU A 488 -7.03 14.65 15.07
CA GLU A 488 -6.38 14.82 13.76
C GLU A 488 -6.73 13.67 12.82
N VAL A 489 -6.73 12.42 13.29
CA VAL A 489 -7.15 11.25 12.49
C VAL A 489 -8.62 11.38 12.06
N ASN A 490 -9.52 11.74 12.97
CA ASN A 490 -10.94 11.94 12.66
C ASN A 490 -11.17 13.13 11.72
N ARG A 491 -10.40 14.23 11.85
CA ARG A 491 -10.42 15.32 10.87
C ARG A 491 -9.90 14.86 9.50
N MET A 492 -8.82 14.07 9.46
CA MET A 492 -8.28 13.52 8.21
C MET A 492 -9.26 12.57 7.52
N ILE A 493 -10.07 11.80 8.26
CA ILE A 493 -11.18 11.00 7.72
C ILE A 493 -12.25 11.89 7.09
N GLN A 494 -12.70 12.95 7.77
CA GLN A 494 -13.69 13.89 7.23
C GLN A 494 -13.17 14.65 6.00
N GLU A 495 -11.92 15.10 6.02
CA GLU A 495 -11.24 15.69 4.86
C GLU A 495 -11.16 14.67 3.71
N ALA A 496 -10.79 13.42 4.00
CA ALA A 496 -10.71 12.31 3.05
C ALA A 496 -12.04 11.98 2.35
N GLU A 497 -13.14 11.95 3.11
CA GLU A 497 -14.51 11.75 2.59
C GLU A 497 -14.95 12.95 1.74
N THR A 498 -14.62 14.17 2.17
CA THR A 498 -14.92 15.41 1.43
C THR A 498 -14.19 15.44 0.09
N PHE A 499 -12.89 15.08 0.05
CA PHE A 499 -12.15 14.97 -1.21
C PHE A 499 -12.72 13.85 -2.09
N ALA A 500 -13.05 12.68 -1.56
CA ALA A 500 -13.65 11.60 -2.34
C ALA A 500 -15.00 11.97 -2.96
N ALA A 501 -15.80 12.82 -2.31
CA ALA A 501 -17.03 13.36 -2.87
C ALA A 501 -16.77 14.38 -3.99
N GLN A 502 -15.79 15.28 -3.82
CA GLN A 502 -15.40 16.27 -4.83
C GLN A 502 -14.75 15.63 -6.07
N ASP A 503 -13.88 14.63 -5.87
CA ASP A 503 -13.26 13.84 -6.93
C ASP A 503 -14.32 13.05 -7.72
N ARG A 504 -15.38 12.57 -7.05
CA ARG A 504 -16.53 11.93 -7.70
C ARG A 504 -17.35 12.90 -8.54
N GLU A 505 -17.82 14.02 -7.97
CA GLU A 505 -18.57 15.05 -8.72
C GLU A 505 -17.77 15.52 -9.95
N ARG A 506 -16.45 15.70 -9.79
CA ARG A 506 -15.60 16.11 -10.89
C ARG A 506 -15.38 15.00 -11.93
N ARG A 507 -15.23 13.73 -11.53
CA ARG A 507 -15.19 12.59 -12.46
C ARG A 507 -16.49 12.52 -13.26
N GLU A 508 -17.64 12.60 -12.61
CA GLU A 508 -18.97 12.61 -13.24
C GLU A 508 -19.10 13.77 -14.25
N ARG A 509 -18.64 14.98 -13.90
CA ARG A 509 -18.57 16.13 -14.82
C ARG A 509 -17.64 15.86 -16.02
N ILE A 510 -16.47 15.25 -15.82
CA ILE A 510 -15.52 14.93 -16.91
C ILE A 510 -16.08 13.83 -17.82
N GLU A 511 -16.68 12.78 -17.26
CA GLU A 511 -17.31 11.69 -18.01
C GLU A 511 -18.52 12.19 -18.82
N LYS A 512 -19.35 13.05 -18.24
CA LYS A 512 -20.45 13.76 -18.94
C LYS A 512 -19.93 14.55 -20.15
N ARG A 513 -18.85 15.33 -19.98
CA ARG A 513 -18.23 16.13 -21.06
C ARG A 513 -17.63 15.26 -22.17
N ASN A 514 -16.95 14.17 -21.79
CA ASN A 514 -16.38 13.21 -22.75
C ASN A 514 -17.47 12.45 -23.51
N SER A 515 -18.54 12.03 -22.82
CA SER A 515 -19.73 11.39 -23.39
C SER A 515 -20.44 12.31 -24.38
N ALA A 516 -20.65 13.58 -24.03
CA ALA A 516 -21.24 14.57 -24.92
C ALA A 516 -20.42 14.76 -26.21
N LYS A 517 -19.09 14.83 -26.11
CA LYS A 517 -18.20 14.93 -27.27
C LYS A 517 -18.16 13.65 -28.12
N ALA A 518 -18.16 12.48 -27.47
CA ALA A 518 -18.27 11.19 -28.17
C ALA A 518 -19.59 11.07 -28.94
N LEU A 519 -20.70 11.55 -28.36
CA LEU A 519 -22.01 11.62 -29.01
C LEU A 519 -21.98 12.53 -30.26
N THR A 520 -21.31 13.69 -30.22
CA THR A 520 -21.18 14.54 -31.43
C THR A 520 -20.37 13.86 -32.54
N ASP A 521 -19.29 13.19 -32.18
CA ASP A 521 -18.46 12.41 -33.10
C ASP A 521 -19.26 11.24 -33.72
N GLN A 522 -20.05 10.54 -32.91
CA GLN A 522 -20.91 9.43 -33.34
C GLN A 522 -22.03 9.94 -34.27
N ALA A 523 -22.65 11.07 -33.93
CA ALA A 523 -23.72 11.68 -34.73
C ALA A 523 -23.24 12.05 -36.13
N GLN A 524 -22.10 12.71 -36.24
CA GLN A 524 -21.51 13.13 -37.52
C GLN A 524 -21.08 11.92 -38.38
N ARG A 525 -20.49 10.87 -37.76
CA ARG A 525 -20.17 9.62 -38.45
C ARG A 525 -21.43 8.95 -38.99
N ARG A 526 -22.46 8.79 -38.14
CA ARG A 526 -23.70 8.12 -38.50
C ARG A 526 -24.47 8.85 -39.59
N LEU A 527 -24.53 10.19 -39.52
CA LEU A 527 -25.09 11.02 -40.59
C LEU A 527 -24.33 10.84 -41.92
N LYS A 528 -22.99 10.74 -41.87
CA LYS A 528 -22.14 10.55 -43.06
C LYS A 528 -22.33 9.16 -43.69
N GLU A 529 -22.43 8.10 -42.90
CA GLU A 529 -22.79 6.75 -43.36
C GLU A 529 -24.12 6.78 -44.12
N ILE A 530 -25.17 7.29 -43.49
CA ILE A 530 -26.52 7.32 -44.07
C ILE A 530 -26.57 8.24 -45.33
N THR A 531 -25.73 9.28 -45.42
CA THR A 531 -25.57 10.06 -46.67
C THR A 531 -24.94 9.27 -47.81
N LEU A 532 -24.07 8.30 -47.54
CA LEU A 532 -23.47 7.45 -48.57
C LEU A 532 -24.49 6.41 -49.07
N ASP A 533 -25.26 5.80 -48.16
CA ASP A 533 -26.21 4.73 -48.47
C ASP A 533 -27.50 5.27 -49.13
N PHE A 534 -28.07 6.35 -48.59
CA PHE A 534 -29.38 6.92 -49.00
C PHE A 534 -29.27 8.26 -49.74
N GLY A 535 -28.06 8.76 -49.95
CA GLY A 535 -27.80 10.01 -50.65
C GLY A 535 -28.03 11.27 -49.81
N SER A 536 -27.72 12.42 -50.42
CA SER A 536 -27.86 13.73 -49.79
C SER A 536 -29.32 14.13 -49.55
N ALA A 537 -30.22 13.83 -50.49
CA ALA A 537 -31.62 14.27 -50.43
C ALA A 537 -32.35 13.78 -49.17
N PHE A 538 -32.14 12.52 -48.77
CA PHE A 538 -32.70 11.93 -47.55
C PHE A 538 -32.15 12.59 -46.27
N THR A 539 -30.88 12.98 -46.28
CA THR A 539 -30.16 13.44 -45.07
C THR A 539 -30.18 14.96 -44.86
N VAL A 540 -30.77 15.77 -45.75
CA VAL A 540 -30.72 17.25 -45.68
C VAL A 540 -31.42 17.85 -44.45
N SER A 541 -32.55 17.28 -44.02
CA SER A 541 -33.27 17.69 -42.80
C SER A 541 -32.42 17.40 -41.56
N TYR A 542 -32.08 16.13 -41.37
CA TYR A 542 -31.29 15.62 -40.25
C TYR A 542 -29.91 16.26 -40.15
N ARG A 543 -29.24 16.53 -41.27
CA ARG A 543 -27.93 17.22 -41.28
C ARG A 543 -28.00 18.56 -40.57
N ARG A 544 -29.01 19.39 -40.87
CA ARG A 544 -29.15 20.71 -40.24
C ARG A 544 -29.40 20.62 -38.74
N GLN A 545 -30.15 19.62 -38.28
CA GLN A 545 -30.43 19.39 -36.86
C GLN A 545 -29.19 18.87 -36.13
N VAL A 546 -28.55 17.82 -36.67
CA VAL A 546 -27.33 17.20 -36.11
C VAL A 546 -26.18 18.21 -36.06
N ASP A 547 -25.90 18.95 -37.15
CA ASP A 547 -24.82 19.93 -37.19
C ASP A 547 -25.06 21.07 -36.18
N ALA A 548 -26.30 21.54 -36.05
CA ALA A 548 -26.66 22.58 -35.07
C ALA A 548 -26.53 22.10 -33.62
N LEU A 549 -27.07 20.92 -33.29
CA LEU A 549 -27.00 20.34 -31.95
C LEU A 549 -25.57 19.94 -31.56
N CYS A 550 -24.76 19.46 -32.51
CA CYS A 550 -23.33 19.24 -32.26
C CYS A 550 -22.60 20.55 -31.95
N SER A 551 -22.90 21.63 -32.69
CA SER A 551 -22.36 22.96 -32.41
C SER A 551 -22.81 23.48 -31.04
N GLU A 552 -24.08 23.27 -30.66
CA GLU A 552 -24.64 23.69 -29.37
C GLU A 552 -24.08 22.89 -28.18
N ILE A 553 -23.81 21.59 -28.35
CA ILE A 553 -23.06 20.79 -27.37
C ILE A 553 -21.65 21.35 -27.18
N LEU A 554 -20.91 21.60 -28.28
CA LEU A 554 -19.55 22.14 -28.21
C LEU A 554 -19.51 23.54 -27.58
N ASP A 555 -20.45 24.42 -27.93
CA ASP A 555 -20.64 25.76 -27.34
C ASP A 555 -20.98 25.69 -25.83
N SER A 556 -21.80 24.72 -25.43
CA SER A 556 -22.17 24.51 -24.02
C SER A 556 -21.02 23.91 -23.21
N LEU A 557 -20.19 23.04 -23.80
CA LEU A 557 -18.95 22.54 -23.20
C LEU A 557 -17.93 23.67 -23.01
N GLU A 558 -17.76 24.54 -24.01
CA GLU A 558 -16.79 25.66 -23.95
C GLU A 558 -17.21 26.76 -22.96
N LYS A 559 -18.52 26.93 -22.73
CA LYS A 559 -19.10 27.92 -21.79
C LYS A 559 -19.46 27.37 -20.41
N ASP A 560 -19.28 26.08 -20.18
CA ASP A 560 -19.58 25.38 -18.92
C ASP A 560 -21.09 25.39 -18.53
N ASP A 561 -21.99 25.45 -19.52
CA ASP A 561 -23.44 25.44 -19.30
C ASP A 561 -23.99 24.00 -19.29
N GLU A 562 -23.95 23.35 -18.12
CA GLU A 562 -24.47 21.98 -17.95
C GLU A 562 -25.95 21.85 -18.33
N ARG A 563 -26.78 22.88 -18.10
CA ARG A 563 -28.24 22.81 -18.35
C ARG A 563 -28.57 22.85 -19.84
N ARG A 564 -27.77 23.57 -20.61
CA ARG A 564 -27.88 23.61 -22.07
C ARG A 564 -27.26 22.36 -22.70
N LEU A 565 -26.15 21.87 -22.14
CA LEU A 565 -25.53 20.60 -22.49
C LEU A 565 -26.51 19.43 -22.36
N ASP A 566 -27.18 19.28 -21.22
CA ASP A 566 -28.16 18.20 -20.97
C ASP A 566 -29.29 18.17 -22.01
N ARG A 567 -29.81 19.35 -22.38
CA ARG A 567 -30.87 19.47 -23.39
C ARG A 567 -30.35 19.10 -24.78
N ALA A 568 -29.25 19.71 -25.21
CA ALA A 568 -28.70 19.47 -26.53
C ALA A 568 -28.22 18.01 -26.72
N GLN A 569 -27.79 17.33 -25.64
CA GLN A 569 -27.54 15.89 -25.66
C GLN A 569 -28.82 15.06 -25.84
N ALA A 570 -29.90 15.37 -25.12
CA ALA A 570 -31.17 14.67 -25.26
C ALA A 570 -31.78 14.90 -26.66
N ASP A 571 -31.86 16.16 -27.10
CA ASP A 571 -32.36 16.54 -28.42
C ASP A 571 -31.56 15.85 -29.55
N LEU A 572 -30.24 15.70 -29.40
CA LEU A 572 -29.39 14.98 -30.37
C LEU A 572 -29.63 13.46 -30.34
N GLN A 573 -29.87 12.87 -29.17
CA GLN A 573 -30.24 11.46 -29.05
C GLN A 573 -31.58 11.17 -29.71
N ASP A 574 -32.59 12.03 -29.52
CA ASP A 574 -33.90 11.90 -30.16
C ASP A 574 -33.80 12.05 -31.69
N VAL A 575 -33.07 13.04 -32.20
CA VAL A 575 -32.84 13.22 -33.65
C VAL A 575 -32.11 12.01 -34.25
N LEU A 576 -31.14 11.42 -33.54
CA LEU A 576 -30.48 10.18 -33.97
C LEU A 576 -31.39 8.96 -33.90
N TYR A 577 -32.30 8.88 -32.92
CA TYR A 577 -33.28 7.81 -32.82
C TYR A 577 -34.30 7.88 -33.98
N GLU A 578 -34.81 9.06 -34.30
CA GLU A 578 -35.70 9.26 -35.45
C GLU A 578 -35.01 8.94 -36.78
N LEU A 579 -33.79 9.43 -36.99
CA LEU A 579 -32.98 9.14 -38.18
C LEU A 579 -32.76 7.62 -38.36
N ASN A 580 -32.39 6.90 -37.30
CA ASN A 580 -32.22 5.44 -37.37
C ASN A 580 -33.57 4.71 -37.52
N ARG A 581 -34.67 5.25 -37.00
CA ARG A 581 -36.03 4.71 -37.20
C ARG A 581 -36.47 4.84 -38.65
N GLU A 582 -36.24 5.97 -39.30
CA GLU A 582 -36.60 6.18 -40.70
C GLU A 582 -35.72 5.34 -41.65
N VAL A 583 -34.42 5.22 -41.35
CA VAL A 583 -33.53 4.26 -42.06
C VAL A 583 -34.02 2.82 -41.92
N ARG A 584 -34.43 2.37 -40.71
CA ARG A 584 -35.02 1.04 -40.53
C ARG A 584 -36.31 0.85 -41.33
N LEU A 585 -37.12 1.89 -41.50
CA LEU A 585 -38.33 1.84 -42.33
C LEU A 585 -37.98 1.73 -43.83
N GLN A 586 -36.89 2.36 -44.30
CA GLN A 586 -36.42 2.15 -45.69
C GLN A 586 -35.84 0.75 -45.93
N TYR A 587 -35.23 0.12 -44.92
CA TYR A 587 -34.87 -1.31 -44.97
C TYR A 587 -36.08 -2.26 -44.83
N GLY A 588 -37.28 -1.75 -44.52
CA GLY A 588 -38.46 -2.54 -44.19
C GLY A 588 -39.03 -3.41 -45.33
N ASP A 589 -38.55 -3.24 -46.57
CA ASP A 589 -39.01 -3.98 -47.76
C ASP A 589 -37.97 -4.97 -48.33
N LYS A 590 -36.73 -5.06 -47.82
CA LYS A 590 -35.69 -5.97 -48.37
C LYS A 590 -34.70 -6.58 -47.37
N GLU A 591 -34.95 -7.86 -47.08
CA GLU A 591 -34.04 -8.94 -46.64
C GLU A 591 -33.19 -8.78 -45.36
N GLU A 592 -33.12 -9.88 -44.60
CA GLU A 592 -32.77 -9.87 -43.17
C GLU A 592 -31.26 -9.77 -42.87
N GLY A 593 -30.40 -10.00 -43.87
CA GLY A 593 -28.94 -10.18 -43.67
C GLY A 593 -28.18 -8.97 -43.11
N PHE A 594 -28.73 -7.76 -43.18
CA PHE A 594 -28.08 -6.55 -42.67
C PHE A 594 -28.21 -6.40 -41.13
N PHE A 595 -29.28 -6.93 -40.53
CA PHE A 595 -29.56 -6.74 -39.11
C PHE A 595 -28.63 -7.53 -38.18
N GLU A 596 -28.10 -8.68 -38.61
CA GLU A 596 -27.18 -9.49 -37.82
C GLU A 596 -25.83 -8.76 -37.57
N ALA A 597 -25.34 -8.05 -38.60
CA ALA A 597 -24.16 -7.19 -38.48
C ALA A 597 -24.40 -6.00 -37.54
N ILE A 598 -25.55 -5.33 -37.66
CA ILE A 598 -25.91 -4.21 -36.77
C ILE A 598 -26.08 -4.67 -35.32
N LYS A 599 -26.68 -5.84 -35.07
CA LYS A 599 -26.87 -6.35 -33.70
C LYS A 599 -25.53 -6.53 -32.99
N LYS A 600 -24.53 -7.14 -33.65
CA LYS A 600 -23.17 -7.29 -33.10
C LYS A 600 -22.46 -5.98 -32.78
N THR A 601 -22.78 -4.90 -33.50
CA THR A 601 -22.23 -3.56 -33.22
C THR A 601 -22.97 -2.81 -32.10
N PHE A 602 -24.18 -3.24 -31.71
CA PHE A 602 -25.04 -2.50 -30.78
C PHE A 602 -25.25 -3.14 -29.40
N THR A 603 -25.12 -4.46 -29.23
CA THR A 603 -25.34 -5.08 -27.91
C THR A 603 -24.08 -5.10 -27.04
N GLY A 604 -22.90 -5.36 -27.64
CA GLY A 604 -21.64 -5.36 -26.91
C GLY A 604 -21.46 -6.54 -25.93
N ASP A 605 -22.24 -7.61 -26.12
CA ASP A 605 -22.18 -8.82 -25.30
C ASP A 605 -20.80 -9.49 -25.46
N PHE A 606 -19.96 -9.38 -24.44
CA PHE A 606 -18.85 -10.30 -24.19
C PHE A 606 -19.38 -11.44 -23.30
N ASP A 607 -20.13 -12.35 -23.91
CA ASP A 607 -20.28 -13.70 -23.35
C ASP A 607 -19.01 -14.48 -23.73
N ASP A 608 -18.16 -14.76 -22.73
CA ASP A 608 -17.17 -15.84 -22.81
C ASP A 608 -17.88 -17.22 -22.72
N ASP A 609 -17.15 -18.28 -23.07
CA ASP A 609 -17.61 -19.66 -23.27
C ASP A 609 -18.62 -19.78 -24.45
N ASP A 610 -18.32 -20.52 -25.53
CA ASP A 610 -18.04 -21.96 -25.46
C ASP A 610 -17.14 -22.48 -26.62
N ASP A 611 -16.58 -23.67 -26.40
CA ASP A 611 -15.53 -24.34 -27.19
C ASP A 611 -15.79 -24.50 -28.71
N TYR A 612 -14.77 -24.28 -29.57
CA TYR A 612 -14.78 -24.80 -30.96
C TYR A 612 -13.45 -25.30 -31.56
N TYR A 613 -12.60 -25.92 -30.74
CA TYR A 613 -11.50 -26.76 -31.27
C TYR A 613 -12.01 -28.10 -31.84
N SER A 614 -12.61 -28.10 -33.05
CA SER A 614 -12.48 -29.20 -34.05
C SER A 614 -13.41 -29.06 -35.26
N ARG A 615 -12.87 -28.63 -36.41
CA ARG A 615 -13.30 -29.13 -37.74
C ARG A 615 -12.21 -28.94 -38.79
N ARG A 616 -11.75 -30.04 -39.38
CA ARG A 616 -10.75 -30.06 -40.45
C ARG A 616 -11.30 -29.44 -41.74
N PRO A 617 -10.52 -28.66 -42.50
CA PRO A 617 -10.76 -28.48 -43.93
C PRO A 617 -10.64 -29.83 -44.65
N ALA A 618 -11.50 -30.08 -45.64
CA ALA A 618 -11.32 -31.18 -46.58
C ALA A 618 -10.40 -30.72 -47.73
N PRO A 619 -9.45 -31.56 -48.22
CA PRO A 619 -8.62 -31.20 -49.36
C PRO A 619 -9.42 -31.03 -50.67
N ARG A 620 -8.88 -30.23 -51.58
CA ARG A 620 -9.26 -30.19 -52.99
C ARG A 620 -8.01 -30.27 -53.86
N ASP A 621 -7.67 -31.48 -54.25
CA ASP A 621 -6.82 -31.77 -55.40
C ASP A 621 -7.70 -31.65 -56.67
N ASP A 622 -7.20 -31.43 -57.89
CA ASP A 622 -5.86 -31.04 -58.33
C ASP A 622 -5.97 -30.44 -59.75
N TYR A 623 -4.95 -29.73 -60.26
CA TYR A 623 -4.78 -29.56 -61.73
C TYR A 623 -3.36 -29.13 -62.13
N ARG A 624 -2.80 -29.86 -63.11
CA ARG A 624 -1.40 -29.86 -63.61
C ARG A 624 -0.42 -30.55 -62.63
N GLY A 625 0.32 -31.60 -63.01
CA GLY A 625 0.33 -32.35 -64.27
C GLY A 625 1.76 -32.68 -64.72
N GLY A 626 2.03 -33.97 -64.95
CA GLY A 626 3.31 -34.46 -65.45
C GLY A 626 3.33 -35.99 -65.53
N ASN A 627 3.62 -36.51 -66.72
CA ASN A 627 3.92 -37.92 -66.95
C ASN A 627 5.33 -38.25 -66.39
N ASP A 628 5.81 -39.50 -66.30
CA ASP A 628 5.34 -40.79 -66.83
C ASP A 628 5.95 -41.96 -66.01
N PHE A 629 5.72 -43.20 -66.44
CA PHE A 629 6.38 -44.46 -66.06
C PHE A 629 6.05 -45.09 -64.69
N GLY A 630 5.20 -46.12 -64.72
CA GLY A 630 5.81 -47.46 -64.56
C GLY A 630 5.19 -48.50 -63.60
N ARG A 631 4.08 -49.13 -64.05
CA ARG A 631 3.96 -50.60 -64.21
C ARG A 631 3.54 -51.52 -63.02
N TYR A 632 2.26 -51.93 -63.11
CA TYR A 632 1.67 -53.27 -62.83
C TYR A 632 1.34 -53.73 -61.38
N ASP A 633 0.10 -54.23 -61.26
CA ASP A 633 -0.40 -55.45 -60.57
C ASP A 633 -0.24 -55.66 -59.03
N ASP A 634 -1.15 -56.34 -58.32
CA ASP A 634 -2.61 -56.56 -58.45
C ASP A 634 -3.14 -57.13 -57.10
N TYR A 635 -4.47 -57.10 -56.89
CA TYR A 635 -5.28 -57.73 -55.82
C TYR A 635 -5.01 -57.37 -54.32
N ASN A 636 -5.93 -57.45 -53.35
CA ASN A 636 -7.37 -57.17 -53.21
C ASN A 636 -7.99 -58.06 -52.07
N TYR A 637 -8.83 -57.46 -51.21
CA TYR A 637 -9.94 -58.04 -50.42
C TYR A 637 -9.78 -58.80 -49.06
N ASN A 638 -10.63 -58.33 -48.11
CA ASN A 638 -11.49 -59.07 -47.15
C ASN A 638 -10.91 -59.78 -45.88
N ALA A 639 -11.68 -60.00 -44.78
CA ALA A 639 -12.90 -59.33 -44.26
C ALA A 639 -13.37 -59.84 -42.85
N LYS A 640 -14.22 -59.03 -42.18
CA LYS A 640 -15.35 -59.37 -41.26
C LYS A 640 -15.15 -59.75 -39.77
N ARG A 641 -16.28 -59.58 -39.05
CA ARG A 641 -16.67 -59.72 -37.60
C ARG A 641 -17.83 -60.79 -37.51
N PRO A 642 -18.68 -61.00 -36.46
CA PRO A 642 -18.88 -60.41 -35.10
C PRO A 642 -19.21 -61.43 -33.93
N GLU A 643 -19.84 -60.98 -32.81
CA GLU A 643 -20.80 -61.66 -31.86
C GLU A 643 -20.40 -61.99 -30.37
N ALA A 644 -21.38 -62.40 -29.50
CA ALA A 644 -21.40 -62.39 -28.00
C ALA A 644 -22.24 -63.58 -27.38
N PRO A 645 -22.85 -63.66 -26.14
CA PRO A 645 -23.35 -62.66 -25.15
C PRO A 645 -23.12 -62.95 -23.60
N LEU A 646 -24.15 -63.29 -22.78
CA LEU A 646 -24.20 -63.37 -21.28
C LEU A 646 -25.14 -64.50 -20.74
N PRO A 647 -25.12 -64.93 -19.44
CA PRO A 647 -26.20 -64.54 -18.47
C PRO A 647 -25.99 -64.68 -16.90
N ARG A 648 -26.70 -63.84 -16.09
CA ARG A 648 -27.42 -64.02 -14.75
C ARG A 648 -26.87 -64.82 -13.51
N ALA A 649 -27.40 -64.73 -12.25
CA ALA A 649 -27.95 -63.65 -11.35
C ALA A 649 -28.55 -64.18 -9.98
N GLY A 650 -28.61 -63.35 -8.91
CA GLY A 650 -29.50 -63.47 -7.69
C GLY A 650 -28.84 -63.83 -6.32
N ARG A 651 -29.44 -63.66 -5.11
CA ARG A 651 -30.54 -62.82 -4.53
C ARG A 651 -30.48 -62.86 -2.94
N GLY A 652 -31.11 -61.93 -2.21
CA GLY A 652 -31.10 -61.83 -0.70
C GLY A 652 -32.10 -62.75 0.06
N PRO A 653 -32.29 -62.67 1.41
CA PRO A 653 -32.87 -61.49 2.11
C PRO A 653 -32.40 -61.23 3.58
N SER A 654 -33.28 -60.79 4.50
CA SER A 654 -33.01 -60.14 5.82
C SER A 654 -33.69 -60.81 7.04
N LEU A 655 -33.22 -60.52 8.29
CA LEU A 655 -34.01 -60.06 9.47
C LEU A 655 -33.32 -60.18 10.87
N SER A 656 -33.23 -59.04 11.58
CA SER A 656 -33.54 -58.77 13.02
C SER A 656 -33.06 -59.64 14.23
N LYS A 657 -32.71 -58.89 15.31
CA LYS A 657 -33.12 -59.04 16.74
C LYS A 657 -32.21 -59.70 17.82
N ASP A 658 -32.14 -58.98 18.96
CA ASP A 658 -32.16 -59.42 20.37
C ASP A 658 -30.96 -60.21 20.99
N TYR A 659 -30.50 -60.01 22.25
CA TYR A 659 -30.69 -58.95 23.28
C TYR A 659 -29.65 -59.11 24.44
N ARG A 660 -29.67 -58.19 25.42
CA ARG A 660 -29.17 -58.23 26.83
C ARG A 660 -27.77 -57.67 27.19
N SER A 661 -27.53 -57.13 28.39
CA SER A 661 -28.26 -56.12 29.23
C SER A 661 -27.68 -55.99 30.65
N THR A 662 -27.44 -54.76 31.11
CA THR A 662 -27.66 -54.21 32.49
C THR A 662 -27.44 -52.69 32.41
N THR A 663 -28.39 -51.75 32.57
CA THR A 663 -29.32 -51.40 33.69
C THR A 663 -28.60 -50.88 34.94
N TYR A 664 -28.98 -49.79 35.62
CA TYR A 664 -30.09 -48.78 35.51
C TYR A 664 -29.57 -47.46 36.19
N ALA A 665 -30.24 -46.31 36.40
CA ALA A 665 -31.64 -45.79 36.37
C ALA A 665 -31.57 -44.22 36.29
N ASP A 666 -32.60 -43.38 36.56
CA ASP A 666 -33.98 -43.20 36.04
C ASP A 666 -34.65 -41.98 36.79
N TRP A 667 -35.74 -41.38 36.28
CA TRP A 667 -36.62 -40.31 36.87
C TRP A 667 -36.11 -38.84 37.06
N ASP A 668 -36.94 -37.77 37.01
CA ASP A 668 -38.21 -37.46 36.28
C ASP A 668 -38.61 -35.94 36.35
N GLN A 669 -39.50 -35.51 35.44
CA GLN A 669 -40.42 -34.33 35.39
C GLN A 669 -40.24 -33.08 36.29
N SER A 670 -40.44 -31.86 35.76
CA SER A 670 -41.81 -31.34 35.52
C SER A 670 -41.88 -30.04 34.65
N ARG A 671 -43.11 -29.61 34.29
CA ARG A 671 -43.44 -28.47 33.40
C ARG A 671 -44.14 -27.33 34.17
N VAL A 672 -44.22 -26.12 33.58
CA VAL A 672 -45.44 -25.27 33.53
C VAL A 672 -45.34 -24.27 32.34
N THR A 673 -46.48 -23.73 31.88
CA THR A 673 -46.64 -22.91 30.64
C THR A 673 -47.40 -21.60 30.88
N ARG A 674 -47.36 -20.66 29.89
CA ARG A 674 -48.36 -19.62 29.47
C ARG A 674 -47.67 -18.33 28.97
N GLN A 675 -48.33 -17.37 28.31
CA GLN A 675 -49.25 -17.34 27.15
C GLN A 675 -49.49 -15.84 26.79
N ARG A 676 -49.93 -15.51 25.56
CA ARG A 676 -50.32 -14.11 25.18
C ARG A 676 -51.73 -13.74 25.70
N PRO A 677 -52.05 -12.44 25.73
CA PRO A 677 -53.28 -11.98 25.05
C PRO A 677 -53.08 -10.71 24.18
N TYR A 678 -54.16 -10.24 23.54
CA TYR A 678 -54.26 -9.03 22.71
C TYR A 678 -55.73 -8.52 22.74
N GLN A 679 -55.99 -7.27 22.31
CA GLN A 679 -57.29 -6.54 22.37
C GLN A 679 -57.73 -6.12 23.80
N GLY A 680 -58.46 -5.02 24.02
CA GLY A 680 -58.90 -3.97 23.07
C GLY A 680 -59.72 -2.84 23.73
N ASP A 681 -60.04 -1.82 22.94
CA ASP A 681 -61.05 -0.74 23.13
C ASP A 681 -60.94 0.35 24.23
N SER A 682 -60.62 1.56 23.74
CA SER A 682 -61.48 2.77 23.73
C SER A 682 -61.96 3.47 25.01
N LEU A 683 -61.61 4.78 25.15
CA LEU A 683 -62.56 5.90 25.36
C LEU A 683 -61.87 7.29 25.44
N GLY A 684 -62.38 8.27 24.64
CA GLY A 684 -62.42 9.73 24.89
C GLY A 684 -61.13 10.55 25.14
N GLY A 685 -60.90 11.72 24.51
CA GLY A 685 -61.73 12.51 23.58
C GLY A 685 -60.95 13.69 22.96
N THR A 686 -61.64 14.53 22.18
CA THR A 686 -61.05 15.54 21.25
C THR A 686 -61.28 17.00 21.67
N TYR A 687 -60.78 17.95 20.85
CA TYR A 687 -60.97 19.42 20.87
C TYR A 687 -60.04 20.21 21.83
N ASP A 688 -59.60 21.44 21.55
CA ASP A 688 -59.82 22.30 20.36
C ASP A 688 -58.62 23.21 19.99
N ASP A 689 -58.77 23.94 18.88
CA ASP A 689 -57.81 24.84 18.21
C ASP A 689 -57.63 26.24 18.86
N ARG A 690 -56.56 26.96 18.45
CA ARG A 690 -56.40 28.42 18.22
C ARG A 690 -55.27 29.19 18.95
N ARG A 691 -54.43 29.83 18.10
CA ARG A 691 -53.91 31.24 18.17
C ARG A 691 -53.27 31.72 19.51
N SER A 692 -52.06 32.30 19.51
CA SER A 692 -51.86 33.69 19.09
C SER A 692 -50.38 34.15 19.03
N ALA A 693 -50.08 35.00 18.05
CA ALA A 693 -49.07 36.07 18.11
C ALA A 693 -49.86 37.43 18.25
N PRO A 694 -49.28 38.66 18.33
CA PRO A 694 -47.93 39.10 17.91
C PRO A 694 -47.29 40.24 18.78
N ARG A 695 -46.33 40.98 18.18
CA ARG A 695 -45.69 42.27 18.57
C ARG A 695 -44.52 42.16 19.56
N GLU A 696 -43.36 42.82 19.40
CA GLU A 696 -42.94 44.13 18.80
C GLU A 696 -43.33 45.40 19.58
N ASP A 697 -42.33 46.14 20.08
CA ASP A 697 -42.25 47.60 19.89
C ASP A 697 -40.78 48.10 20.00
N TYR A 698 -40.56 49.37 19.65
CA TYR A 698 -39.27 49.99 19.35
C TYR A 698 -38.68 50.85 20.49
N SER A 699 -37.38 51.18 20.36
CA SER A 699 -36.92 52.58 20.52
C SER A 699 -35.62 52.87 19.76
N ARG A 700 -35.51 54.08 19.21
CA ARG A 700 -34.32 54.64 18.53
C ARG A 700 -33.57 55.62 19.44
N GLY A 701 -32.32 55.94 19.08
CA GLY A 701 -31.61 57.12 19.58
C GLY A 701 -30.39 57.46 18.72
N ASP A 702 -30.48 58.52 17.91
CA ASP A 702 -29.41 59.00 17.05
C ASP A 702 -28.30 59.75 17.82
N ARG A 703 -27.07 59.79 17.27
CA ARG A 703 -26.33 61.05 16.98
C ARG A 703 -25.03 60.83 16.20
N GLN A 704 -24.37 61.94 15.86
CA GLN A 704 -23.53 62.14 14.67
C GLN A 704 -22.19 62.85 15.00
N ASN A 705 -21.23 62.70 14.07
CA ASN A 705 -20.10 63.61 13.74
C ASN A 705 -18.79 63.66 14.58
N ASP A 706 -17.67 63.57 13.82
CA ASP A 706 -16.38 64.32 13.80
C ASP A 706 -15.54 64.46 15.10
N TYR A 707 -14.19 64.33 15.12
CA TYR A 707 -13.16 64.93 14.25
C TYR A 707 -11.78 64.17 14.25
N ASP A 708 -10.82 64.66 13.45
CA ASP A 708 -9.40 64.23 13.23
C ASP A 708 -8.50 64.07 14.50
N TYR A 709 -7.32 63.40 14.50
CA TYR A 709 -6.05 63.91 13.91
C TYR A 709 -4.80 62.97 14.04
N ARG A 710 -3.86 63.03 13.05
CA ARG A 710 -2.46 62.44 13.02
C ARG A 710 -2.38 60.89 13.05
N GLY A 711 -1.41 60.19 12.44
CA GLY A 711 -0.09 60.54 11.84
C GLY A 711 1.04 59.74 12.54
N THR A 712 2.09 59.16 11.93
CA THR A 712 2.59 59.17 10.53
C THR A 712 3.52 57.95 10.32
N ALA A 713 3.92 57.61 9.08
CA ALA A 713 4.77 56.44 8.76
C ALA A 713 6.29 56.71 8.83
N PRO A 714 7.15 55.67 8.95
CA PRO A 714 8.60 55.75 8.73
C PRO A 714 9.07 55.12 7.39
N SER A 715 10.23 55.52 6.86
CA SER A 715 10.81 54.92 5.65
C SER A 715 12.36 54.89 5.62
N ARG A 716 12.89 53.83 4.98
CA ARG A 716 14.24 53.58 4.40
C ARG A 716 15.50 54.39 4.83
N SER A 717 16.46 53.64 5.40
CA SER A 717 17.88 53.46 4.96
C SER A 717 18.98 54.55 5.10
N GLY A 718 20.19 54.11 5.53
CA GLY A 718 21.45 54.38 4.80
C GLY A 718 22.77 54.68 5.55
N ARG A 719 23.81 53.84 5.39
CA ARG A 719 25.29 54.05 5.67
C ARG A 719 25.69 54.27 7.16
N GLY A 720 26.92 54.06 7.68
CA GLY A 720 28.23 53.52 7.19
C GLY A 720 29.43 54.48 7.47
N GLY A 721 30.64 54.12 7.97
CA GLY A 721 31.29 52.85 8.41
C GLY A 721 32.81 53.04 8.79
N ASN A 722 33.56 51.98 9.16
CA ASN A 722 35.00 51.90 9.60
C ASN A 722 35.38 52.52 10.99
N GLY A 723 36.43 52.09 11.73
CA GLY A 723 37.30 50.88 11.67
C GLY A 723 38.66 50.96 12.45
N ARG A 724 39.18 49.81 12.95
CA ARG A 724 40.52 49.55 13.62
C ARG A 724 40.76 50.21 15.01
N TYR A 725 41.68 49.79 15.90
CA TYR A 725 42.90 48.93 15.86
C TYR A 725 43.07 48.01 17.11
N GLU A 726 43.91 46.95 16.98
CA GLU A 726 44.71 46.20 18.01
C GLU A 726 44.04 45.68 19.34
N GLU A 727 44.54 44.64 20.04
CA GLU A 727 45.80 43.86 19.98
C GLU A 727 45.57 42.34 20.31
N ARG A 728 46.64 41.51 20.31
CA ARG A 728 46.69 40.05 20.65
C ARG A 728 48.03 39.77 21.36
N PRO A 729 48.26 38.69 22.18
CA PRO A 729 47.79 37.31 21.91
C PRO A 729 47.52 36.35 23.11
N ALA A 730 46.94 35.17 22.84
CA ALA A 730 47.16 33.90 23.57
C ALA A 730 46.79 32.69 22.67
N LYS A 731 47.23 31.45 23.00
CA LYS A 731 47.05 30.24 22.17
C LYS A 731 46.43 29.04 22.91
N SER A 732 45.27 28.59 22.43
CA SER A 732 44.79 27.19 22.31
C SER A 732 43.41 27.26 21.65
N GLY A 733 42.81 26.24 21.05
CA GLY A 733 43.25 24.93 20.55
C GLY A 733 42.13 24.46 19.59
N ARG A 734 42.44 23.78 18.48
CA ARG A 734 41.40 23.41 17.49
C ARG A 734 40.68 22.13 17.94
N ASN A 735 39.39 22.20 18.23
CA ASN A 735 38.53 21.01 18.24
C ASN A 735 38.25 20.60 16.79
N ALA A 736 38.63 19.39 16.43
CA ALA A 736 38.14 18.71 15.23
C ALA A 736 36.71 18.18 15.47
N PRO A 737 35.90 17.94 14.42
CA PRO A 737 34.65 17.20 14.57
C PRO A 737 34.93 15.77 15.05
N LEU A 738 33.97 15.20 15.78
CA LEU A 738 34.10 13.89 16.43
C LEU A 738 34.35 12.76 15.43
N GLN A 739 35.41 12.00 15.66
CA GLN A 739 35.70 10.75 14.96
C GLN A 739 34.86 9.64 15.61
N ASN A 740 34.14 8.86 14.80
CA ASN A 740 33.27 7.81 15.32
C ASN A 740 34.10 6.63 15.86
N GLY A 741 34.16 6.49 17.18
CA GLY A 741 34.58 5.25 17.82
C GLY A 741 33.49 4.19 17.66
N TRP A 742 33.71 3.26 16.73
CA TRP A 742 33.17 1.90 16.79
C TRP A 742 34.42 1.04 16.92
N ASP A 743 34.54 0.29 18.01
CA ASP A 743 35.76 -0.44 18.31
C ASP A 743 35.85 -1.71 17.43
N ASP A 744 36.98 -1.88 16.73
CA ASP A 744 37.27 -3.02 15.85
C ASP A 744 37.76 -4.25 16.66
N ASP A 745 37.00 -4.64 17.70
CA ASP A 745 37.30 -5.76 18.61
C ASP A 745 36.29 -6.93 18.42
N ASP A 746 36.23 -7.51 17.22
CA ASP A 746 35.50 -8.78 16.96
C ASP A 746 36.07 -9.53 15.72
N ASP A 747 37.32 -9.23 15.32
CA ASP A 747 37.99 -9.73 14.10
C ASP A 747 39.10 -10.78 14.43
N ASP A 748 38.77 -11.68 15.36
CA ASP A 748 39.52 -12.90 15.68
C ASP A 748 38.52 -14.08 15.70
N TRP A 749 38.96 -15.29 15.34
CA TRP A 749 38.13 -16.50 15.09
C TRP A 749 37.41 -16.62 13.73
N PHE A 750 38.20 -16.73 12.66
CA PHE A 750 37.97 -17.75 11.62
C PHE A 750 39.31 -18.37 11.16
#